data_AF-A0A226DDF6-F1
#
_entry.id   AF-A0A226DDF6-F1
#
_cell.length_a   1.000
_cell.length_b   1.000
_cell.length_c   1.000
_cell.angle_alpha   90.00
_cell.angle_beta   90.00
_cell.angle_gamma   90.00
#
_symmetry.space_group_name_H-M   'P 1'
#
loop_
_entity.id
_entity.type
_entity.pdbx_description
1 polymer ?
#
loop_
_entity_poly.entity_id
_entity_poly.type
_entity_poly.pdbx_seq_one_letter_code
_entity_poly.pdbx_strand_id
1 'polypeptide(L)'
;MPSKSEDDSKEASGSGNTETELNSKTKSIRSNTHQHFTLLEKENKYKCNRCSAKIAVDVKTGSTGNLHKHFNNYHSVLPGQAKIEFSSLKSLKKPFSQEEFERRVTSFIVLKNQPFTTAEEESFGDIFKIFSETPKMMSDSTVKRRIFSMYDQVKQILKSTLEGVKGKISFILDGWTSPNQIAFQGVIAHWVDDNWEFQERVIDLDILNGKHTGKNLAQSFLKCINEFKLAEKIMAITTDNASNCDTFFKELTTLLCAQGVEFFPKDQRVRCLAHIVNLACQDALSSLNLIGDSTEGVEFDDMEYVELDDGESSGTNRDLCDKLRQGITKIRASTQRRELFKKQCEFSRIPSNELMRDVSTRWNSTYYMLKRALDMKLPLENTLRSENKLKQFILTDAEWGHVEEPFQKMTVSISRENLPSMSLSAMVYMELYNHLESFSIEKGHSEIIVKAAEKACTKLNKYYPSTDGLVHVVGLILDPRSKLTWCSCNSTYFTPKLIKEYKDAIKKCWDDRYKPTNFTAVQDKEENESEQADTDDLFSSQMKRARFDERDELQMYLSGSVISPSSPSMKSGPLGWWKAQEAVYPNLSRMAKDFLSASGTGVPVERFFSSGTDLVTPKRQRLNVETIRKTLCLKGWLRCQNKQVFKEYASEAIKGKMGGGVD
;
A
#
# COMPACT_ATOMS: atom_id res chain seq x y z
N MET A 1 -80.41 -28.58 -28.03
CA MET A 1 -80.55 -27.91 -26.72
C MET A 1 -79.94 -28.75 -25.61
N PRO A 2 -78.61 -28.82 -25.52
CA PRO A 2 -78.07 -30.05 -24.94
C PRO A 2 -76.77 -29.82 -24.14
N SER A 3 -76.47 -30.55 -23.08
CA SER A 3 -76.35 -32.01 -22.94
C SER A 3 -75.22 -32.60 -23.77
N LYS A 4 -74.59 -33.64 -23.18
CA LYS A 4 -73.72 -34.67 -23.78
C LYS A 4 -72.25 -34.29 -23.81
N SER A 5 -71.33 -34.93 -23.07
CA SER A 5 -71.14 -36.36 -22.75
C SER A 5 -71.06 -37.27 -23.97
N GLU A 6 -69.83 -37.77 -24.16
CA GLU A 6 -69.45 -39.10 -24.64
C GLU A 6 -69.16 -39.34 -26.13
N ASP A 7 -68.07 -40.12 -26.26
CA ASP A 7 -67.59 -40.99 -27.33
C ASP A 7 -66.90 -40.35 -28.55
N ASP A 8 -65.75 -40.84 -29.05
CA ASP A 8 -65.03 -42.07 -28.73
C ASP A 8 -63.62 -42.09 -29.36
N SER A 9 -62.83 -43.09 -28.94
CA SER A 9 -61.83 -43.84 -29.73
C SER A 9 -60.37 -43.35 -29.93
N LYS A 10 -59.50 -43.99 -29.11
CA LYS A 10 -58.38 -44.91 -29.46
C LYS A 10 -57.17 -44.50 -30.33
N GLU A 11 -56.02 -44.92 -29.77
CA GLU A 11 -54.84 -45.60 -30.37
C GLU A 11 -53.50 -44.86 -30.59
N ALA A 12 -52.55 -45.31 -29.75
CA ALA A 12 -51.10 -45.51 -29.87
C ALA A 12 -50.27 -44.92 -31.03
N SER A 13 -49.13 -44.34 -30.63
CA SER A 13 -47.73 -44.70 -31.00
C SER A 13 -46.84 -43.50 -31.32
N GLY A 14 -45.54 -43.61 -30.99
CA GLY A 14 -44.50 -42.80 -31.63
C GLY A 14 -43.80 -41.78 -30.74
N SER A 15 -42.70 -42.22 -30.14
CA SER A 15 -41.65 -41.42 -29.49
C SER A 15 -40.98 -40.40 -30.42
N GLY A 16 -40.68 -39.21 -29.92
CA GLY A 16 -39.76 -38.26 -30.57
C GLY A 16 -39.62 -36.97 -29.78
N ASN A 17 -38.50 -36.84 -29.06
CA ASN A 17 -38.10 -35.64 -28.32
C ASN A 17 -37.97 -34.41 -29.24
N THR A 18 -38.59 -33.30 -28.86
CA THR A 18 -38.02 -31.95 -28.99
C THR A 18 -38.67 -31.05 -27.95
N GLU A 19 -37.85 -30.63 -26.96
CA GLU A 19 -38.17 -29.59 -25.99
C GLU A 19 -38.16 -28.21 -26.67
N THR A 20 -39.25 -27.46 -26.54
CA THR A 20 -39.22 -26.00 -26.40
C THR A 20 -40.50 -25.47 -25.74
N GLU A 21 -40.30 -24.83 -24.59
CA GLU A 21 -41.04 -23.65 -24.08
C GLU A 21 -42.57 -23.73 -23.84
N LEU A 22 -43.02 -23.79 -22.58
CA LEU A 22 -43.21 -22.62 -21.70
C LEU A 22 -44.07 -22.94 -20.45
N ASN A 23 -43.46 -22.65 -19.29
CA ASN A 23 -44.05 -21.96 -18.13
C ASN A 23 -44.93 -22.71 -17.11
N SER A 24 -44.32 -23.10 -15.98
CA SER A 24 -44.93 -22.85 -14.66
C SER A 24 -43.92 -22.85 -13.50
N LYS A 25 -43.72 -21.66 -12.91
CA LYS A 25 -43.48 -21.39 -11.48
C LYS A 25 -42.81 -22.50 -10.64
N THR A 26 -41.50 -22.35 -10.40
CA THR A 26 -40.91 -22.75 -9.11
C THR A 26 -39.80 -21.80 -8.68
N LYS A 27 -39.89 -21.36 -7.43
CA LYS A 27 -38.98 -20.46 -6.70
C LYS A 27 -37.52 -20.87 -6.89
N SER A 28 -36.70 -20.00 -7.49
CA SER A 28 -35.24 -20.07 -7.42
C SER A 28 -34.72 -18.96 -6.51
N ILE A 29 -34.56 -19.31 -5.23
CA ILE A 29 -33.55 -18.71 -4.37
C ILE A 29 -32.73 -19.90 -3.88
N ARG A 30 -31.73 -20.33 -4.65
CA ARG A 30 -30.66 -21.19 -4.13
C ARG A 30 -29.47 -20.29 -3.80
N SER A 31 -29.13 -20.22 -2.52
CA SER A 31 -27.94 -19.51 -2.07
C SER A 31 -26.69 -20.16 -2.67
N ASN A 32 -25.65 -19.35 -2.92
CA ASN A 32 -24.32 -19.77 -3.45
C ASN A 32 -23.63 -20.86 -2.59
N THR A 33 -24.22 -21.21 -1.44
CA THR A 33 -23.65 -22.12 -0.44
C THR A 33 -23.68 -23.58 -0.90
N HIS A 34 -24.65 -23.99 -1.72
CA HIS A 34 -24.77 -25.39 -2.17
C HIS A 34 -23.63 -25.88 -3.05
N GLN A 35 -22.87 -24.99 -3.70
CA GLN A 35 -21.74 -25.36 -4.56
C GLN A 35 -20.58 -26.03 -3.79
N HIS A 36 -20.54 -25.87 -2.47
CA HIS A 36 -19.48 -26.41 -1.61
C HIS A 36 -19.90 -27.67 -0.83
N PHE A 37 -21.12 -28.17 -1.04
CA PHE A 37 -21.66 -29.31 -0.29
C PHE A 37 -22.39 -30.29 -1.19
N THR A 38 -22.17 -31.58 -0.98
CA THR A 38 -22.87 -32.68 -1.68
C THR A 38 -24.00 -33.21 -0.80
N LEU A 39 -25.23 -33.28 -1.32
CA LEU A 39 -26.37 -33.85 -0.58
C LEU A 39 -26.25 -35.38 -0.50
N LEU A 40 -26.39 -35.92 0.71
CA LEU A 40 -26.52 -37.36 0.97
C LEU A 40 -28.00 -37.66 1.23
N GLU A 41 -28.76 -37.92 0.17
CA GLU A 41 -30.22 -38.06 0.19
C GLU A 41 -30.74 -39.13 1.17
N LYS A 42 -29.98 -40.22 1.35
CA LYS A 42 -30.35 -41.31 2.27
C LYS A 42 -30.15 -40.97 3.76
N GLU A 43 -29.38 -39.92 4.08
CA GLU A 43 -29.02 -39.57 5.45
C GLU A 43 -29.58 -38.21 5.91
N ASN A 44 -30.32 -37.49 5.05
CA ASN A 44 -30.77 -36.10 5.29
C ASN A 44 -29.63 -35.17 5.77
N LYS A 45 -28.43 -35.35 5.20
CA LYS A 45 -27.21 -34.62 5.54
C LYS A 45 -26.53 -34.11 4.29
N TYR A 46 -25.79 -33.01 4.42
CA TYR A 46 -24.88 -32.52 3.40
C TYR A 46 -23.44 -32.82 3.80
N LYS A 47 -22.63 -33.35 2.90
CA LYS A 47 -21.19 -33.53 3.08
C LYS A 47 -20.46 -32.30 2.55
N CYS A 48 -19.61 -31.67 3.37
CA CYS A 48 -18.73 -30.61 2.91
C CYS A 48 -17.69 -31.15 1.93
N ASN A 49 -17.55 -30.53 0.76
CA ASN A 49 -16.61 -30.98 -0.27
C ASN A 49 -15.14 -30.68 0.09
N ARG A 50 -14.88 -29.84 1.10
CA ARG A 50 -13.52 -29.44 1.52
C ARG A 50 -12.96 -30.24 2.70
N CYS A 51 -13.73 -30.45 3.76
CA CYS A 51 -13.30 -31.24 4.93
C CYS A 51 -14.06 -32.55 5.12
N SER A 52 -14.96 -32.91 4.21
CA SER A 52 -15.79 -34.13 4.31
C SER A 52 -16.73 -34.20 5.52
N ALA A 53 -16.87 -33.14 6.33
CA ALA A 53 -17.79 -33.10 7.47
C ALA A 53 -19.25 -33.25 7.01
N LYS A 54 -20.01 -34.11 7.70
CA LYS A 54 -21.44 -34.33 7.45
C LYS A 54 -22.29 -33.40 8.32
N ILE A 55 -23.12 -32.58 7.71
CA ILE A 55 -23.93 -31.55 8.37
C ILE A 55 -25.40 -31.92 8.22
N ALA A 56 -26.08 -32.09 9.35
CA ALA A 56 -27.52 -32.34 9.38
C ALA A 56 -28.28 -31.05 9.00
N VAL A 57 -29.27 -31.22 8.14
CA VAL A 57 -30.16 -30.12 7.73
C VAL A 57 -31.59 -30.62 7.86
N ASP A 58 -32.47 -29.75 8.34
CA ASP A 58 -33.89 -30.01 8.33
C ASP A 58 -34.44 -29.84 6.90
N VAL A 59 -34.71 -30.97 6.26
CA VAL A 59 -35.13 -31.04 4.86
C VAL A 59 -36.51 -30.40 4.64
N LYS A 60 -37.33 -30.24 5.70
CA LYS A 60 -38.66 -29.61 5.59
C LYS A 60 -38.61 -28.09 5.43
N THR A 61 -37.56 -27.43 5.94
CA THR A 61 -37.46 -25.96 5.94
C THR A 61 -36.54 -25.40 4.87
N GLY A 62 -35.71 -26.24 4.24
CA GLY A 62 -34.75 -25.81 3.20
C GLY A 62 -33.69 -24.84 3.70
N SER A 63 -33.50 -24.70 5.01
CA SER A 63 -32.60 -23.71 5.61
C SER A 63 -31.13 -24.06 5.36
N THR A 64 -30.42 -23.21 4.60
CA THR A 64 -28.98 -23.37 4.32
C THR A 64 -28.08 -22.80 5.43
N GLY A 65 -28.66 -22.37 6.56
CA GLY A 65 -27.94 -21.65 7.62
C GLY A 65 -26.80 -22.47 8.24
N ASN A 66 -26.99 -23.77 8.44
CA ASN A 66 -25.96 -24.65 9.00
C ASN A 66 -24.79 -24.88 8.04
N LEU A 67 -25.07 -24.95 6.74
CA LEU A 67 -24.04 -25.05 5.69
C LEU A 67 -23.22 -23.77 5.61
N HIS A 68 -23.88 -22.62 5.70
CA HIS A 68 -23.24 -21.32 5.66
C HIS A 68 -22.35 -21.08 6.90
N LYS A 69 -22.85 -21.42 8.10
CA LYS A 69 -22.06 -21.38 9.35
C LYS A 69 -20.83 -22.27 9.27
N HIS A 70 -20.98 -23.50 8.77
CA HIS A 70 -19.85 -24.40 8.62
C HIS A 70 -18.83 -23.86 7.61
N PHE A 71 -19.27 -23.39 6.44
CA PHE A 71 -18.36 -22.84 5.44
C PHE A 71 -17.59 -21.63 5.98
N ASN A 72 -18.28 -20.71 6.65
CA ASN A 72 -17.65 -19.50 7.15
C ASN A 72 -16.67 -19.78 8.31
N ASN A 73 -17.01 -20.70 9.20
CA ASN A 73 -16.20 -20.98 10.39
C ASN A 73 -14.94 -21.82 10.08
N TYR A 74 -15.01 -22.71 9.09
CA TYR A 74 -13.95 -23.69 8.85
C TYR A 74 -13.21 -23.51 7.52
N HIS A 75 -13.75 -22.73 6.56
CA HIS A 75 -13.24 -22.70 5.18
C HIS A 75 -13.03 -21.29 4.59
N SER A 76 -13.25 -20.22 5.35
CA SER A 76 -12.99 -18.85 4.89
C SER A 76 -11.49 -18.56 4.82
N VAL A 77 -10.98 -18.26 3.63
CA VAL A 77 -9.61 -17.77 3.41
C VAL A 77 -9.65 -16.25 3.24
N LEU A 78 -9.04 -15.56 4.22
CA LEU A 78 -8.50 -14.19 4.22
C LEU A 78 -9.43 -12.94 4.14
N PRO A 79 -8.95 -11.81 4.70
CA PRO A 79 -9.75 -10.64 5.08
C PRO A 79 -9.85 -9.63 3.94
N GLY A 80 -11.07 -9.31 3.56
CA GLY A 80 -11.38 -8.24 2.62
C GLY A 80 -12.87 -8.14 2.48
N GLN A 81 -13.45 -7.02 2.93
CA GLN A 81 -14.89 -6.76 3.03
C GLN A 81 -15.61 -7.56 4.11
N ALA A 82 -15.32 -7.25 5.37
CA ALA A 82 -16.30 -7.50 6.42
C ALA A 82 -17.55 -6.66 6.12
N LYS A 83 -18.61 -7.29 5.59
CA LYS A 83 -19.97 -6.76 5.76
C LYS A 83 -20.23 -6.75 7.26
N ILE A 84 -20.42 -5.55 7.81
CA ILE A 84 -20.74 -5.36 9.23
C ILE A 84 -22.08 -6.04 9.48
N GLU A 85 -22.08 -7.17 10.19
CA GLU A 85 -23.29 -7.64 10.86
C GLU A 85 -23.54 -6.75 12.09
N PHE A 86 -24.54 -5.88 12.00
CA PHE A 86 -24.99 -4.98 13.08
C PHE A 86 -25.48 -5.73 14.34
N SER A 87 -25.61 -7.05 14.29
CA SER A 87 -26.11 -7.91 15.38
C SER A 87 -25.15 -8.03 16.57
N SER A 88 -23.85 -7.73 16.38
CA SER A 88 -22.82 -7.92 17.41
C SER A 88 -22.61 -6.71 18.35
N LEU A 89 -23.38 -5.63 18.21
CA LEU A 89 -23.31 -4.44 19.08
C LEU A 89 -24.10 -4.57 20.41
N LYS A 90 -24.64 -5.76 20.72
CA LYS A 90 -25.57 -5.94 21.84
C LYS A 90 -24.94 -5.97 23.24
N SER A 91 -23.62 -6.00 23.40
CA SER A 91 -23.01 -6.26 24.72
C SER A 91 -21.87 -5.30 25.08
N LEU A 92 -22.14 -3.99 25.11
CA LEU A 92 -21.39 -2.97 25.89
C LEU A 92 -22.07 -1.59 25.71
N LYS A 93 -23.29 -1.41 26.24
CA LYS A 93 -23.86 -0.05 26.34
C LYS A 93 -23.16 0.68 27.49
N LYS A 94 -22.14 1.48 27.17
CA LYS A 94 -21.66 2.50 28.12
C LYS A 94 -22.79 3.52 28.34
N PRO A 95 -22.95 4.06 29.57
CA PRO A 95 -23.87 5.17 29.80
C PRO A 95 -23.51 6.35 28.88
N PHE A 96 -24.52 7.12 28.47
CA PHE A 96 -24.30 8.28 27.64
C PHE A 96 -23.40 9.29 28.38
N SER A 97 -22.47 9.88 27.64
CA SER A 97 -21.67 11.01 28.09
C SER A 97 -21.56 11.99 26.95
N GLN A 98 -21.82 13.26 27.24
CA GLN A 98 -21.66 14.35 26.27
C GLN A 98 -20.23 14.39 25.71
N GLU A 99 -19.23 14.12 26.54
CA GLU A 99 -17.83 14.09 26.10
C GLU A 99 -17.54 12.96 25.12
N GLU A 100 -18.06 11.76 25.38
CA GLU A 100 -17.90 10.61 24.47
C GLU A 100 -18.65 10.83 23.17
N PHE A 101 -19.85 11.45 23.22
CA PHE A 101 -20.57 11.87 22.02
C PHE A 101 -19.72 12.84 21.18
N GLU A 102 -19.22 13.91 21.79
CA GLU A 102 -18.39 14.90 21.09
C GLU A 102 -17.14 14.25 20.47
N ARG A 103 -16.48 13.36 21.20
CA ARG A 103 -15.31 12.61 20.72
C ARG A 103 -15.64 11.71 19.52
N ARG A 104 -16.79 11.03 19.54
CA ARG A 104 -17.25 10.14 18.45
C ARG A 104 -17.64 10.92 17.21
N VAL A 105 -18.38 12.03 17.36
CA VAL A 105 -18.74 12.93 16.25
C VAL A 105 -17.48 13.56 15.64
N THR A 106 -16.56 14.05 16.48
CA THR A 106 -15.27 14.59 16.01
C THR A 106 -14.49 13.54 15.22
N SER A 107 -14.41 12.31 15.73
CA SER A 107 -13.74 11.20 15.04
C SER A 107 -14.39 10.87 13.70
N PHE A 108 -15.73 10.87 13.64
CA PHE A 108 -16.48 10.67 12.39
C PHE A 108 -16.13 11.75 11.36
N ILE A 109 -16.17 13.02 11.77
CA ILE A 109 -15.85 14.16 10.91
C ILE A 109 -14.44 14.04 10.34
N VAL A 110 -13.45 13.75 11.20
CA VAL A 110 -12.05 13.62 10.81
C VAL A 110 -11.83 12.40 9.89
N LEU A 111 -12.34 11.22 10.26
CA LEU A 111 -12.11 9.98 9.52
C LEU A 111 -12.79 9.96 8.15
N LYS A 112 -13.95 10.62 8.05
CA LYS A 112 -14.78 10.68 6.84
C LYS A 112 -14.64 11.97 6.07
N ASN A 113 -13.68 12.82 6.44
CA ASN A 113 -13.48 14.13 5.83
C ASN A 113 -14.80 14.92 5.71
N GLN A 114 -15.62 15.00 6.75
CA GLN A 114 -16.88 15.78 6.70
C GLN A 114 -16.64 17.25 7.04
N PRO A 115 -17.49 18.18 6.53
CA PRO A 115 -17.44 19.58 6.96
C PRO A 115 -17.61 19.69 8.47
N PHE A 116 -16.98 20.70 9.10
CA PHE A 116 -17.13 20.88 10.54
C PHE A 116 -18.57 21.29 10.90
N THR A 117 -19.22 22.02 10.00
CA THR A 117 -20.64 22.39 10.06
C THR A 117 -21.58 21.19 10.05
N THR A 118 -21.13 20.00 9.64
CA THR A 118 -21.95 18.77 9.69
C THR A 118 -22.46 18.47 11.10
N ALA A 119 -21.74 18.87 12.15
CA ALA A 119 -22.21 18.69 13.52
C ALA A 119 -23.35 19.64 13.92
N GLU A 120 -23.58 20.71 13.15
CA GLU A 120 -24.63 21.72 13.38
C GLU A 120 -25.89 21.46 12.57
N GLU A 121 -25.80 20.62 11.53
CA GLU A 121 -26.91 20.34 10.62
C GLU A 121 -28.11 19.76 11.37
N GLU A 122 -29.29 20.38 11.19
CA GLU A 122 -30.53 19.96 11.86
C GLU A 122 -30.84 18.50 11.57
N SER A 123 -30.75 18.09 10.30
CA SER A 123 -30.97 16.71 9.87
C SER A 123 -30.01 15.71 10.52
N PHE A 124 -28.79 16.12 10.87
CA PHE A 124 -27.85 15.28 11.61
C PHE A 124 -28.23 15.21 13.10
N GLY A 125 -28.69 16.32 13.67
CA GLY A 125 -29.23 16.38 15.03
C GLY A 125 -30.51 15.56 15.23
N ASP A 126 -31.39 15.52 14.22
CA ASP A 126 -32.64 14.77 14.25
C ASP A 126 -32.44 13.27 14.48
N ILE A 127 -31.33 12.71 13.98
CA ILE A 127 -30.93 11.32 14.22
C ILE A 127 -30.77 11.05 15.72
N PHE A 128 -30.38 12.05 16.51
CA PHE A 128 -30.16 11.85 17.93
C PHE A 128 -31.41 12.12 18.80
N LYS A 129 -32.44 12.78 18.25
CA LYS A 129 -33.71 13.05 18.93
C LYS A 129 -34.55 11.78 19.20
N ILE A 130 -34.25 10.68 18.50
CA ILE A 130 -34.95 9.39 18.69
C ILE A 130 -34.41 8.55 19.87
N PHE A 131 -33.30 8.98 20.50
CA PHE A 131 -32.75 8.30 21.67
C PHE A 131 -33.34 8.86 22.96
N SER A 132 -33.24 8.09 24.05
CA SER A 132 -33.76 8.48 25.37
C SER A 132 -33.05 9.71 25.97
N GLU A 133 -31.79 9.94 25.59
CA GLU A 133 -31.00 11.10 25.97
C GLU A 133 -30.52 11.81 24.70
N THR A 134 -30.94 13.07 24.54
CA THR A 134 -30.57 13.88 23.37
C THR A 134 -29.27 14.64 23.66
N PRO A 135 -28.19 14.41 22.90
CA PRO A 135 -26.94 15.12 23.08
C PRO A 135 -27.07 16.59 22.73
N LYS A 136 -26.24 17.43 23.36
CA LYS A 136 -26.04 18.80 22.88
C LYS A 136 -25.21 18.74 21.60
N MET A 137 -25.78 19.22 20.49
CA MET A 137 -25.08 19.28 19.21
C MET A 137 -23.88 20.24 19.29
N MET A 138 -22.85 19.97 18.49
CA MET A 138 -21.61 20.72 18.51
C MET A 138 -21.62 21.79 17.44
N SER A 139 -21.07 22.97 17.75
CA SER A 139 -20.71 23.94 16.73
C SER A 139 -19.44 23.54 15.96
N ASP A 140 -19.25 24.10 14.78
CA ASP A 140 -18.05 23.96 13.95
C ASP A 140 -16.77 24.33 14.73
N SER A 141 -16.89 25.36 15.57
CA SER A 141 -15.86 25.89 16.45
C SER A 141 -15.56 24.93 17.60
N THR A 142 -16.59 24.24 18.10
CA THR A 142 -16.45 23.19 19.10
C THR A 142 -15.78 21.95 18.49
N VAL A 143 -16.16 21.56 17.27
CA VAL A 143 -15.49 20.48 16.51
C VAL A 143 -14.01 20.82 16.32
N LYS A 144 -13.69 22.03 15.84
CA LYS A 144 -12.31 22.48 15.68
C LYS A 144 -11.51 22.42 16.99
N ARG A 145 -12.08 22.93 18.10
CA ARG A 145 -11.44 22.88 19.42
C ARG A 145 -11.18 21.43 19.86
N ARG A 146 -12.14 20.52 19.64
CA ARG A 146 -11.98 19.08 19.95
C ARG A 146 -10.92 18.42 19.08
N ILE A 147 -10.84 18.73 17.78
CA ILE A 147 -9.76 18.25 16.90
C ILE A 147 -8.40 18.67 17.45
N PHE A 148 -8.24 19.94 17.84
CA PHE A 148 -6.96 20.44 18.37
C PHE A 148 -6.59 19.72 19.67
N SER A 149 -7.53 19.61 20.61
CA SER A 149 -7.31 18.90 21.87
C SER A 149 -6.97 17.42 21.67
N MET A 150 -7.71 16.71 20.80
CA MET A 150 -7.43 15.31 20.47
C MET A 150 -6.09 15.15 19.77
N TYR A 151 -5.72 16.07 18.88
CA TYR A 151 -4.42 16.09 18.23
C TYR A 151 -3.32 16.21 19.28
N ASP A 152 -3.39 17.19 20.20
CA ASP A 152 -2.34 17.40 21.19
C ASP A 152 -2.20 16.16 22.11
N GLN A 153 -3.32 15.56 22.54
CA GLN A 153 -3.32 14.32 23.33
C GLN A 153 -2.67 13.14 22.58
N VAL A 154 -3.11 12.87 21.35
CA VAL A 154 -2.60 11.75 20.56
C VAL A 154 -1.14 11.97 20.15
N LYS A 155 -0.72 13.22 19.91
CA LYS A 155 0.68 13.57 19.65
C LYS A 155 1.57 13.23 20.84
N GLN A 156 1.15 13.53 22.08
CA GLN A 156 1.91 13.14 23.28
C GLN A 156 2.03 11.62 23.41
N ILE A 157 0.94 10.88 23.19
CA ILE A 157 0.98 9.41 23.20
C ILE A 157 1.94 8.88 22.14
N LEU A 158 1.89 9.42 20.92
CA LEU A 158 2.79 9.04 19.83
C LEU A 158 4.25 9.35 20.18
N LYS A 159 4.51 10.51 20.79
CA LYS A 159 5.84 10.89 21.25
C LYS A 159 6.38 9.89 22.28
N SER A 160 5.62 9.59 23.33
CA SER A 160 6.02 8.58 24.33
C SER A 160 6.22 7.19 23.70
N THR A 161 5.40 6.83 22.71
CA THR A 161 5.54 5.55 21.98
C THR A 161 6.86 5.49 21.23
N LEU A 162 7.22 6.54 20.47
CA LEU A 162 8.45 6.60 19.68
C LEU A 162 9.70 6.74 20.55
N GLU A 163 9.61 7.49 21.65
CA GLU A 163 10.65 7.56 22.68
C GLU A 163 10.89 6.17 23.31
N GLY A 164 9.86 5.35 23.48
CA GLY A 164 9.95 3.97 23.98
C GLY A 164 10.50 2.93 22.99
N VAL A 165 10.62 3.25 21.69
CA VAL A 165 11.19 2.31 20.70
C VAL A 165 12.66 2.06 21.02
N LYS A 166 13.04 0.82 21.33
CA LYS A 166 14.42 0.45 21.67
C LYS A 166 15.36 0.49 20.46
N GLY A 167 14.83 0.16 19.28
CA GLY A 167 15.56 0.15 18.02
C GLY A 167 15.63 1.52 17.34
N LYS A 168 16.00 1.49 16.09
CA LYS A 168 16.06 2.65 15.20
C LYS A 168 14.76 2.79 14.42
N ILE A 169 14.54 3.99 13.88
CA ILE A 169 13.33 4.41 13.19
C ILE A 169 13.75 4.93 11.82
N SER A 170 13.07 4.45 10.78
CA SER A 170 13.25 4.93 9.43
C SER A 170 12.16 5.96 9.09
N PHE A 171 12.46 6.89 8.19
CA PHE A 171 11.58 7.99 7.82
C PHE A 171 11.32 8.00 6.32
N ILE A 172 10.13 8.46 5.93
CA ILE A 172 9.79 8.83 4.55
C ILE A 172 9.46 10.31 4.55
N LEU A 173 10.09 11.05 3.65
CA LEU A 173 9.87 12.48 3.45
C LEU A 173 9.45 12.74 2.02
N ASP A 174 8.45 13.60 1.87
CA ASP A 174 7.97 14.05 0.57
C ASP A 174 7.26 15.40 0.68
N GLY A 175 7.24 16.13 -0.43
CA GLY A 175 6.58 17.42 -0.57
C GLY A 175 5.18 17.25 -1.14
N TRP A 176 4.22 18.00 -0.61
CA TRP A 176 2.87 18.07 -1.16
C TRP A 176 2.32 19.49 -1.15
N THR A 177 1.95 19.98 -2.34
CA THR A 177 1.20 21.22 -2.47
C THR A 177 -0.29 20.91 -2.49
N SER A 178 -1.02 21.48 -1.54
CA SER A 178 -2.46 21.32 -1.43
C SER A 178 -3.22 22.08 -2.53
N PRO A 179 -4.50 21.74 -2.76
CA PRO A 179 -5.33 22.45 -3.75
C PRO A 179 -5.48 23.96 -3.53
N ASN A 180 -5.25 24.44 -2.31
CA ASN A 180 -5.21 25.86 -1.97
C ASN A 180 -3.80 26.47 -2.01
N GLN A 181 -2.88 25.85 -2.77
CA GLN A 181 -1.51 26.32 -3.02
C GLN A 181 -0.66 26.45 -1.75
N ILE A 182 -0.79 25.51 -0.82
CA ILE A 182 0.02 25.46 0.38
C ILE A 182 0.92 24.24 0.31
N ALA A 183 2.22 24.48 0.35
CA ALA A 183 3.21 23.41 0.37
C ALA A 183 3.43 22.88 1.78
N PHE A 184 3.45 21.56 1.87
CA PHE A 184 3.69 20.82 3.09
C PHE A 184 4.83 19.82 2.88
N GLN A 185 5.56 19.53 3.95
CA GLN A 185 6.46 18.38 4.03
C GLN A 185 5.83 17.31 4.90
N GLY A 186 5.51 16.17 4.30
CA GLY A 186 5.05 15.00 5.04
C GLY A 186 6.22 14.27 5.67
N VAL A 187 6.12 13.98 6.97
CA VAL A 187 7.09 13.16 7.70
C VAL A 187 6.40 11.91 8.21
N ILE A 188 6.79 10.75 7.70
CA ILE A 188 6.27 9.45 8.15
C ILE A 188 7.41 8.66 8.79
N ALA A 189 7.21 8.22 10.03
CA ALA A 189 8.09 7.29 10.71
C ALA A 189 7.59 5.86 10.52
N HIS A 190 8.52 4.93 10.39
CA HIS A 190 8.22 3.52 10.37
C HIS A 190 9.30 2.70 11.07
N TRP A 191 8.86 1.67 11.80
CA TRP A 191 9.71 0.81 12.65
C TRP A 191 9.04 -0.54 12.84
N VAL A 192 9.75 -1.50 13.43
CA VAL A 192 9.19 -2.78 13.87
C VAL A 192 9.09 -2.77 15.38
N ASP A 193 7.91 -3.07 15.93
CA ASP A 193 7.70 -3.09 17.38
C ASP A 193 8.15 -4.41 18.04
N ASP A 194 8.03 -4.49 19.36
CA ASP A 194 8.40 -5.67 20.14
C ASP A 194 7.56 -6.92 19.78
N ASN A 195 6.37 -6.73 19.19
CA ASN A 195 5.52 -7.83 18.71
C ASN A 195 5.88 -8.31 17.30
N TRP A 196 6.94 -7.74 16.71
CA TRP A 196 7.35 -7.93 15.31
C TRP A 196 6.31 -7.45 14.30
N GLU A 197 5.48 -6.47 14.69
CA GLU A 197 4.57 -5.81 13.76
C GLU A 197 5.24 -4.58 13.16
N PHE A 198 5.10 -4.44 11.84
CA PHE A 198 5.50 -3.22 11.14
C PHE A 198 4.56 -2.07 11.51
N GLN A 199 5.13 -1.01 12.07
CA GLN A 199 4.43 0.21 12.42
C GLN A 199 4.79 1.32 11.44
N GLU A 200 3.76 2.03 10.98
CA GLU A 200 3.88 3.22 10.14
C GLU A 200 3.01 4.31 10.76
N ARG A 201 3.58 5.48 11.04
CA ARG A 201 2.86 6.62 11.60
C ARG A 201 3.31 7.92 10.93
N VAL A 202 2.34 8.72 10.53
CA VAL A 202 2.58 10.13 10.20
C VAL A 202 3.04 10.80 11.49
N ILE A 203 4.19 11.45 11.47
CA ILE A 203 4.71 12.22 12.60
C ILE A 203 4.20 13.64 12.51
N ASP A 204 4.34 14.23 11.33
CA ASP A 204 3.97 15.61 11.10
C ASP A 204 3.70 15.89 9.63
N LEU A 205 3.03 17.00 9.41
CA LEU A 205 2.82 17.63 8.11
C LEU A 205 3.21 19.10 8.26
N ASP A 206 4.52 19.37 8.22
CA ASP A 206 5.04 20.71 8.47
C ASP A 206 4.81 21.62 7.26
N ILE A 207 4.65 22.91 7.53
CA ILE A 207 4.34 23.90 6.51
C ILE A 207 5.65 24.44 5.95
N LEU A 208 5.81 24.36 4.62
CA LEU A 208 6.99 24.91 3.96
C LEU A 208 6.72 26.36 3.59
N ASN A 209 7.30 27.27 4.38
CA ASN A 209 7.24 28.70 4.10
C ASN A 209 8.42 29.13 3.20
N GLY A 210 8.13 29.86 2.12
CA GLY A 210 9.14 30.34 1.18
C GLY A 210 9.62 29.27 0.20
N LYS A 211 10.79 29.47 -0.41
CA LYS A 211 11.32 28.58 -1.46
C LYS A 211 11.51 27.16 -0.92
N HIS A 212 11.10 26.15 -1.69
CA HIS A 212 11.26 24.71 -1.38
C HIS A 212 12.71 24.22 -1.55
N THR A 213 13.66 24.96 -1.02
CA THR A 213 15.07 24.57 -1.06
C THR A 213 15.33 23.37 -0.16
N GLY A 214 16.29 22.53 -0.53
CA GLY A 214 16.71 21.39 0.30
C GLY A 214 17.10 21.79 1.73
N LYS A 215 17.61 23.01 1.93
CA LYS A 215 17.94 23.54 3.27
C LYS A 215 16.71 23.73 4.15
N ASN A 216 15.64 24.30 3.59
CA ASN A 216 14.39 24.51 4.31
C ASN A 216 13.75 23.17 4.69
N LEU A 217 13.77 22.19 3.78
CA LEU A 217 13.32 20.82 4.05
C LEU A 217 14.12 20.17 5.19
N ALA A 218 15.44 20.40 5.25
CA ALA A 218 16.31 19.84 6.28
C ALA A 218 16.03 20.46 7.66
N GLN A 219 15.83 21.77 7.71
CA GLN A 219 15.47 22.47 8.94
C GLN A 219 14.09 22.06 9.47
N SER A 220 13.10 21.93 8.57
CA SER A 220 11.75 21.47 8.92
C SER A 220 11.79 20.04 9.48
N PHE A 221 12.49 19.12 8.79
CA PHE A 221 12.67 17.75 9.28
C PHE A 221 13.39 17.71 10.63
N LEU A 222 14.48 18.47 10.81
CA LEU A 222 15.23 18.54 12.06
C LEU A 222 14.37 19.04 13.23
N LYS A 223 13.57 20.08 12.99
CA LYS A 223 12.61 20.60 13.98
C LYS A 223 11.63 19.52 14.41
N CYS A 224 11.09 18.77 13.44
CA CYS A 224 10.17 17.66 13.69
C CYS A 224 10.83 16.56 14.55
N ILE A 225 11.98 16.03 14.15
CA ILE A 225 12.64 14.95 14.91
C ILE A 225 13.12 15.41 16.29
N ASN A 226 13.51 16.68 16.47
CA ASN A 226 13.89 17.21 17.79
C ASN A 226 12.69 17.37 18.71
N GLU A 227 11.52 17.77 18.19
CA GLU A 227 10.29 17.82 18.97
C GLU A 227 9.93 16.43 19.52
N PHE A 228 10.19 15.37 18.75
CA PHE A 228 9.95 13.97 19.14
C PHE A 228 11.17 13.29 19.78
N LYS A 229 12.31 13.98 19.94
CA LYS A 229 13.58 13.42 20.45
C LYS A 229 14.07 12.17 19.71
N LEU A 230 14.03 12.20 18.38
CA LEU A 230 14.35 11.04 17.52
C LEU A 230 15.67 11.16 16.74
N ALA A 231 16.43 12.24 16.92
CA ALA A 231 17.65 12.50 16.14
C ALA A 231 18.64 11.33 16.15
N GLU A 232 18.91 10.75 17.32
CA GLU A 232 19.82 9.61 17.46
C GLU A 232 19.21 8.28 16.99
N LYS A 233 17.90 8.22 16.77
CA LYS A 233 17.19 6.99 16.39
C LYS A 233 17.09 6.78 14.88
N ILE A 234 17.62 7.68 14.05
CA ILE A 234 17.47 7.57 12.59
C ILE A 234 18.18 6.31 12.06
N MET A 235 17.42 5.41 11.42
CA MET A 235 17.96 4.28 10.64
C MET A 235 18.18 4.71 9.20
N ALA A 236 17.09 5.04 8.50
CA ALA A 236 17.13 5.46 7.10
C ALA A 236 16.15 6.60 6.83
N ILE A 237 16.40 7.39 5.77
CA ILE A 237 15.50 8.43 5.28
C ILE A 237 15.25 8.19 3.80
N THR A 238 13.99 7.92 3.45
CA THR A 238 13.53 7.72 2.09
C THR A 238 12.97 9.02 1.54
N THR A 239 13.52 9.47 0.42
CA THR A 239 13.04 10.65 -0.30
C THR A 239 12.79 10.32 -1.77
N ASP A 240 12.17 11.24 -2.49
CA ASP A 240 12.21 11.22 -3.95
C ASP A 240 13.65 11.41 -4.50
N ASN A 241 13.75 11.47 -5.82
CA ASN A 241 15.03 11.65 -6.52
C ASN A 241 15.25 13.06 -7.03
N ALA A 242 14.53 14.05 -6.50
CA ALA A 242 14.70 15.44 -6.89
C ALA A 242 16.10 15.96 -6.52
N SER A 243 16.57 16.99 -7.25
CA SER A 243 17.89 17.61 -7.03
C SER A 243 17.97 18.33 -5.68
N ASN A 244 16.84 18.89 -5.22
CA ASN A 244 16.72 19.53 -3.91
C ASN A 244 17.05 18.55 -2.75
N CYS A 245 16.79 17.24 -2.90
CA CYS A 245 17.11 16.21 -1.92
C CYS A 245 18.62 16.06 -1.70
N ASP A 246 19.46 16.29 -2.71
CA ASP A 246 20.92 16.26 -2.53
C ASP A 246 21.38 17.40 -1.62
N THR A 247 20.74 18.58 -1.72
CA THR A 247 21.01 19.72 -0.84
C THR A 247 20.46 19.47 0.57
N PHE A 248 19.29 18.82 0.67
CA PHE A 248 18.69 18.40 1.93
C PHE A 248 19.65 17.53 2.76
N PHE A 249 20.22 16.48 2.17
CA PHE A 249 21.10 15.57 2.92
C PHE A 249 22.41 16.23 3.33
N LYS A 250 22.97 17.14 2.52
CA LYS A 250 24.16 17.92 2.88
C LYS A 250 23.89 18.81 4.10
N GLU A 251 22.79 19.56 4.06
CA GLU A 251 22.38 20.43 5.16
C GLU A 251 22.07 19.62 6.43
N LEU A 252 21.27 18.55 6.30
CA LEU A 252 20.89 17.70 7.42
C LEU A 252 22.12 17.09 8.13
N THR A 253 23.12 16.63 7.36
CA THR A 253 24.37 16.11 7.91
C THR A 253 25.08 17.16 8.76
N THR A 254 25.13 18.41 8.27
CA THR A 254 25.76 19.52 8.98
C THR A 254 25.03 19.82 10.29
N LEU A 255 23.69 19.87 10.23
CA LEU A 255 22.86 20.18 11.39
C LEU A 255 22.87 19.08 12.46
N LEU A 256 22.86 17.81 12.06
CA LEU A 256 22.94 16.67 12.99
C LEU A 256 24.33 16.58 13.62
N CYS A 257 25.39 16.82 12.85
CA CYS A 257 26.76 16.86 13.37
C CYS A 257 26.92 17.96 14.44
N ALA A 258 26.30 19.13 14.25
CA ALA A 258 26.27 20.20 15.25
C ALA A 258 25.54 19.79 16.55
N GLN A 259 24.70 18.75 16.51
CA GLN A 259 24.04 18.16 17.68
C GLN A 259 24.77 16.91 18.23
N GLY A 260 25.95 16.59 17.70
CA GLY A 260 26.71 15.39 18.08
C GLY A 260 26.15 14.07 17.52
N VAL A 261 25.25 14.14 16.53
CA VAL A 261 24.64 12.97 15.90
C VAL A 261 25.35 12.65 14.59
N GLU A 262 25.93 11.47 14.50
CA GLU A 262 26.52 10.98 13.26
C GLU A 262 25.44 10.58 12.26
N PHE A 263 25.53 11.14 11.05
CA PHE A 263 24.64 10.80 9.94
C PHE A 263 25.45 10.70 8.65
N PHE A 264 25.36 9.55 7.98
CA PHE A 264 26.09 9.30 6.74
C PHE A 264 25.09 9.11 5.60
N PRO A 265 24.89 10.11 4.71
CA PRO A 265 23.95 10.01 3.60
C PRO A 265 24.17 8.77 2.73
N LYS A 266 25.43 8.36 2.50
CA LYS A 266 25.73 7.14 1.73
C LYS A 266 25.07 5.90 2.33
N ASP A 267 25.01 5.82 3.66
CA ASP A 267 24.59 4.62 4.38
C ASP A 267 23.12 4.66 4.80
N GLN A 268 22.55 5.85 4.95
CA GLN A 268 21.22 6.06 5.54
C GLN A 268 20.22 6.73 4.59
N ARG A 269 20.64 7.26 3.43
CA ARG A 269 19.70 7.73 2.41
C ARG A 269 19.15 6.57 1.62
N VAL A 270 17.84 6.56 1.43
CA VAL A 270 17.15 5.67 0.51
C VAL A 270 16.53 6.52 -0.59
N ARG A 271 16.81 6.14 -1.84
CA ARG A 271 16.12 6.71 -3.01
C ARG A 271 14.85 5.90 -3.28
N CYS A 272 13.72 6.59 -3.41
CA CYS A 272 12.45 5.91 -3.65
C CYS A 272 12.46 5.12 -4.97
N LEU A 273 12.33 3.79 -4.89
CA LEU A 273 12.31 2.90 -6.04
C LEU A 273 11.16 3.22 -7.00
N ALA A 274 9.98 3.55 -6.48
CA ALA A 274 8.83 3.91 -7.31
C ALA A 274 9.10 5.16 -8.18
N HIS A 275 9.83 6.15 -7.63
CA HIS A 275 10.27 7.32 -8.40
C HIS A 275 11.32 6.95 -9.44
N ILE A 276 12.28 6.08 -9.12
CA ILE A 276 13.29 5.60 -10.08
C ILE A 276 12.61 4.90 -11.26
N VAL A 277 11.69 3.98 -10.96
CA VAL A 277 10.92 3.25 -11.98
C VAL A 277 10.10 4.22 -12.83
N ASN A 278 9.44 5.20 -12.21
CA ASN A 278 8.71 6.24 -12.94
C ASN A 278 9.63 7.01 -13.90
N LEU A 279 10.82 7.40 -13.44
CA LEU A 279 11.81 8.09 -14.26
C LEU A 279 12.30 7.23 -15.43
N ALA A 280 12.54 5.93 -15.22
CA ALA A 280 12.90 5.00 -16.28
C ALA A 280 11.77 4.83 -17.31
N CYS A 281 10.51 4.76 -16.85
CA CYS A 281 9.35 4.76 -17.73
C CYS A 281 9.23 6.07 -18.53
N GLN A 282 9.44 7.23 -17.90
CA GLN A 282 9.37 8.52 -18.59
C GLN A 282 10.44 8.64 -19.69
N ASP A 283 11.67 8.21 -19.43
CA ASP A 283 12.75 8.16 -20.45
C ASP A 283 12.42 7.18 -21.60
N ALA A 284 11.76 6.05 -21.31
CA ALA A 284 11.27 5.15 -22.34
C ALA A 284 10.18 5.82 -23.19
N LEU A 285 9.22 6.48 -22.56
CA LEU A 285 8.09 7.12 -23.23
C LEU A 285 8.52 8.29 -24.12
N SER A 286 9.50 9.10 -23.68
CA SER A 286 10.04 10.18 -24.51
C SER A 286 10.72 9.65 -25.77
N SER A 287 11.35 8.47 -25.68
CA SER A 287 11.99 7.81 -26.84
C SER A 287 11.00 7.32 -27.89
N LEU A 288 9.77 7.05 -27.48
CA LEU A 288 8.70 6.61 -28.36
C LEU A 288 7.98 7.79 -29.04
N ASN A 289 8.42 9.05 -28.82
CA ASN A 289 7.65 10.27 -29.11
C ASN A 289 6.22 10.16 -28.55
N LEU A 290 6.14 9.64 -27.32
CA LEU A 290 4.91 9.57 -26.54
C LEU A 290 4.91 10.55 -25.36
N ILE A 291 6.02 11.23 -25.05
CA ILE A 291 6.08 12.42 -24.20
C ILE A 291 7.15 13.34 -24.81
N GLY A 292 6.99 14.67 -24.79
CA GLY A 292 8.03 15.61 -25.22
C GLY A 292 9.39 15.37 -24.54
N ASP A 293 10.49 15.72 -25.21
CA ASP A 293 11.85 15.50 -24.74
C ASP A 293 12.06 16.19 -23.39
N SER A 294 12.08 15.42 -22.31
CA SER A 294 12.27 15.92 -20.96
C SER A 294 13.74 16.24 -20.77
N THR A 295 14.13 17.45 -21.17
CA THR A 295 15.34 18.07 -20.67
C THR A 295 15.27 18.13 -19.15
N GLU A 296 16.41 17.91 -18.52
CA GLU A 296 16.60 17.70 -17.10
C GLU A 296 15.75 18.62 -16.19
N GLY A 297 15.00 18.02 -15.27
CA GLY A 297 14.68 18.62 -13.97
C GLY A 297 14.08 20.03 -13.96
N VAL A 298 13.07 20.31 -14.79
CA VAL A 298 12.20 21.47 -14.55
C VAL A 298 11.12 21.07 -13.55
N GLU A 299 11.32 21.46 -12.30
CA GLU A 299 10.24 21.58 -11.31
C GLU A 299 9.19 22.55 -11.88
N PHE A 300 8.02 22.03 -12.28
CA PHE A 300 6.83 22.85 -12.44
C PHE A 300 6.11 22.88 -11.09
N ASP A 301 6.67 23.67 -10.18
CA ASP A 301 5.93 24.28 -9.10
C ASP A 301 5.19 25.47 -9.70
N ASP A 302 4.01 25.22 -10.29
CA ASP A 302 2.98 26.21 -10.58
C ASP A 302 1.79 25.48 -11.22
N MET A 303 0.73 25.28 -10.44
CA MET A 303 -0.59 24.92 -10.96
C MET A 303 -1.23 26.18 -11.53
N GLU A 304 -0.69 26.70 -12.63
CA GLU A 304 -1.31 27.78 -13.35
C GLU A 304 -2.61 27.26 -13.96
N TYR A 305 -3.72 27.90 -13.62
CA TYR A 305 -4.96 27.79 -14.36
C TYR A 305 -4.65 28.27 -15.77
N VAL A 306 -4.36 27.35 -16.69
CA VAL A 306 -4.26 27.68 -18.11
C VAL A 306 -5.66 28.13 -18.52
N GLU A 307 -5.84 29.45 -18.61
CA GLU A 307 -6.96 30.02 -19.35
C GLU A 307 -6.99 29.34 -20.72
N LEU A 308 -8.18 28.94 -21.14
CA LEU A 308 -8.40 28.34 -22.45
C LEU A 308 -8.06 29.38 -23.51
N ASP A 309 -6.79 29.45 -23.91
CA ASP A 309 -6.38 30.22 -25.06
C ASP A 309 -6.96 29.56 -26.31
N ASP A 310 -7.84 30.29 -26.97
CA ASP A 310 -8.45 29.95 -28.26
C ASP A 310 -7.54 30.35 -29.44
N GLY A 311 -6.28 30.68 -29.17
CA GLY A 311 -5.24 30.98 -30.17
C GLY A 311 -4.74 29.75 -30.93
N GLU A 312 -4.81 29.82 -32.26
CA GLU A 312 -4.18 28.87 -33.18
C GLU A 312 -2.66 28.80 -32.95
N SER A 313 -2.18 27.78 -32.24
CA SER A 313 -0.76 27.41 -32.27
C SER A 313 -0.46 26.71 -33.60
N SER A 314 0.19 27.44 -34.50
CA SER A 314 0.75 26.91 -35.74
C SER A 314 1.87 25.89 -35.45
N GLY A 315 1.72 24.68 -35.99
CA GLY A 315 2.84 23.93 -36.59
C GLY A 315 3.93 23.32 -35.70
N THR A 316 3.66 22.83 -34.49
CA THR A 316 4.58 21.92 -33.79
C THR A 316 4.04 20.48 -33.80
N ASN A 317 4.91 19.52 -34.17
CA ASN A 317 4.60 18.10 -34.22
C ASN A 317 4.20 17.63 -32.80
N ARG A 318 2.89 17.56 -32.50
CA ARG A 318 2.41 17.21 -31.16
C ARG A 318 2.66 15.73 -30.91
N ASP A 319 3.27 15.47 -29.77
CA ASP A 319 3.50 14.16 -29.18
C ASP A 319 2.20 13.32 -29.03
N LEU A 320 2.28 11.99 -29.12
CA LEU A 320 1.10 11.11 -29.11
C LEU A 320 0.29 11.25 -27.81
N CYS A 321 0.94 11.18 -26.64
CA CYS A 321 0.20 11.28 -25.39
C CYS A 321 -0.33 12.70 -25.21
N ASP A 322 0.35 13.73 -25.71
CA ASP A 322 -0.18 15.10 -25.70
C ASP A 322 -1.44 15.23 -26.57
N LYS A 323 -1.45 14.67 -27.79
CA LYS A 323 -2.63 14.62 -28.65
C LYS A 323 -3.79 13.94 -27.93
N LEU A 324 -3.54 12.77 -27.36
CA LEU A 324 -4.55 11.99 -26.66
C LEU A 324 -5.05 12.71 -25.40
N ARG A 325 -4.15 13.25 -24.58
CA ARG A 325 -4.46 13.99 -23.35
C ARG A 325 -5.30 15.23 -23.65
N GLN A 326 -4.94 15.99 -24.68
CA GLN A 326 -5.71 17.16 -25.09
C GLN A 326 -7.08 16.78 -25.66
N GLY A 327 -7.15 15.75 -26.52
CA GLY A 327 -8.41 15.23 -27.04
C GLY A 327 -9.36 14.78 -25.93
N ILE A 328 -8.87 13.98 -24.98
CA ILE A 328 -9.64 13.54 -23.79
C ILE A 328 -10.07 14.74 -22.95
N THR A 329 -9.18 15.71 -22.73
CA THR A 329 -9.50 16.91 -21.94
C THR A 329 -10.63 17.71 -22.58
N LYS A 330 -10.57 17.94 -23.91
CA LYS A 330 -11.61 18.67 -24.65
C LYS A 330 -12.95 17.92 -24.68
N ILE A 331 -12.95 16.59 -24.72
CA ILE A 331 -14.16 15.76 -24.60
C ILE A 331 -14.75 15.88 -23.19
N ARG A 332 -13.94 15.70 -22.14
CA ARG A 332 -14.40 15.71 -20.74
C ARG A 332 -14.92 17.07 -20.29
N ALA A 333 -14.37 18.16 -20.83
CA ALA A 333 -14.75 19.52 -20.50
C ALA A 333 -16.18 19.89 -20.94
N SER A 334 -16.72 19.29 -22.00
CA SER A 334 -18.06 19.61 -22.53
C SER A 334 -19.09 18.52 -22.22
N THR A 335 -20.24 18.93 -21.68
CA THR A 335 -21.39 18.03 -21.44
C THR A 335 -21.86 17.37 -22.74
N GLN A 336 -21.97 18.15 -23.82
CA GLN A 336 -22.41 17.66 -25.13
C GLN A 336 -21.44 16.63 -25.72
N ARG A 337 -20.13 16.88 -25.62
CA ARG A 337 -19.11 15.94 -26.11
C ARG A 337 -19.09 14.63 -25.30
N ARG A 338 -19.31 14.70 -23.98
CA ARG A 338 -19.44 13.49 -23.13
C ARG A 338 -20.67 12.67 -23.51
N GLU A 339 -21.81 13.31 -23.77
CA GLU A 339 -23.02 12.63 -24.23
C GLU A 339 -22.82 11.99 -25.61
N LEU A 340 -22.18 12.72 -26.54
CA LEU A 340 -21.84 12.18 -27.86
C LEU A 340 -20.92 10.97 -27.74
N PHE A 341 -19.87 11.05 -26.93
CA PHE A 341 -18.98 9.93 -26.66
C PHE A 341 -19.72 8.72 -26.09
N LYS A 342 -20.64 8.94 -25.14
CA LYS A 342 -21.49 7.89 -24.59
C LYS A 342 -22.36 7.22 -25.65
N LYS A 343 -23.00 7.99 -26.54
CA LYS A 343 -23.76 7.46 -27.68
C LYS A 343 -22.87 6.66 -28.63
N GLN A 344 -21.63 7.11 -28.89
CA GLN A 344 -20.67 6.37 -29.70
C GLN A 344 -20.24 5.04 -29.05
N CYS A 345 -20.12 5.00 -27.72
CA CYS A 345 -19.87 3.77 -26.97
C CYS A 345 -21.03 2.78 -27.12
N GLU A 346 -22.27 3.27 -26.94
CA GLU A 346 -23.49 2.47 -27.09
C GLU A 346 -23.62 1.90 -28.52
N PHE A 347 -23.39 2.73 -29.55
CA PHE A 347 -23.39 2.31 -30.95
C PHE A 347 -22.32 1.24 -31.24
N SER A 348 -21.13 1.41 -30.65
CA SER A 348 -20.00 0.49 -30.82
C SER A 348 -20.07 -0.75 -29.91
N ARG A 349 -21.12 -0.88 -29.07
CA ARG A 349 -21.27 -1.94 -28.06
C ARG A 349 -20.09 -2.05 -27.08
N ILE A 350 -19.44 -0.93 -26.79
CA ILE A 350 -18.34 -0.82 -25.83
C ILE A 350 -18.91 -0.24 -24.52
N PRO A 351 -18.56 -0.76 -23.33
CA PRO A 351 -19.00 -0.19 -22.07
C PRO A 351 -18.65 1.30 -21.99
N SER A 352 -19.64 2.15 -21.67
CA SER A 352 -19.46 3.61 -21.59
C SER A 352 -18.74 4.02 -20.30
N ASN A 353 -17.49 3.56 -20.17
CA ASN A 353 -16.60 4.01 -19.13
C ASN A 353 -16.12 5.44 -19.44
N GLU A 354 -15.85 6.25 -18.41
CA GLU A 354 -15.25 7.56 -18.65
C GLU A 354 -13.84 7.43 -19.23
N LEU A 355 -13.46 8.33 -20.14
CA LEU A 355 -12.07 8.46 -20.59
C LEU A 355 -11.18 8.91 -19.43
N MET A 356 -10.04 8.26 -19.27
CA MET A 356 -9.08 8.59 -18.21
C MET A 356 -8.06 9.59 -18.74
N ARG A 357 -7.89 10.71 -18.02
CA ARG A 357 -6.78 11.64 -18.27
C ARG A 357 -5.64 11.24 -17.36
N ASP A 358 -4.44 11.13 -17.91
CA ASP A 358 -3.25 10.85 -17.11
C ASP A 358 -2.78 12.07 -16.30
N VAL A 359 -1.85 11.79 -15.41
CA VAL A 359 -0.98 12.74 -14.72
C VAL A 359 0.42 12.44 -15.25
N SER A 360 1.00 13.37 -16.00
CA SER A 360 2.29 13.17 -16.70
C SER A 360 3.43 12.73 -15.79
N THR A 361 3.36 13.08 -14.50
CA THR A 361 4.34 12.68 -13.48
C THR A 361 4.12 11.27 -12.91
N ARG A 362 3.05 10.55 -13.30
CA ARG A 362 2.71 9.21 -12.80
C ARG A 362 2.52 8.22 -13.95
N TRP A 363 3.55 7.42 -14.21
CA TRP A 363 3.57 6.41 -15.29
C TRP A 363 2.34 5.47 -15.33
N ASN A 364 1.85 5.01 -14.18
CA ASN A 364 0.65 4.17 -14.08
C ASN A 364 -0.57 4.86 -14.70
N SER A 365 -0.71 6.17 -14.50
CA SER A 365 -1.85 6.93 -15.03
C SER A 365 -1.77 7.10 -16.54
N THR A 366 -0.57 7.27 -17.10
CA THR A 366 -0.32 7.31 -18.55
C THR A 366 -0.64 5.96 -19.18
N TYR A 367 -0.20 4.86 -18.57
CA TYR A 367 -0.61 3.51 -18.97
C TYR A 367 -2.13 3.33 -18.97
N TYR A 368 -2.80 3.72 -17.88
CA TYR A 368 -4.26 3.60 -17.79
C TYR A 368 -4.97 4.45 -18.83
N MET A 369 -4.50 5.68 -19.11
CA MET A 369 -5.03 6.52 -20.19
C MET A 369 -4.91 5.82 -21.54
N LEU A 370 -3.72 5.32 -21.88
CA LEU A 370 -3.43 4.65 -23.15
C LEU A 370 -4.26 3.37 -23.32
N LYS A 371 -4.30 2.52 -22.30
CA LYS A 371 -5.13 1.32 -22.29
C LYS A 371 -6.62 1.63 -22.47
N ARG A 372 -7.14 2.63 -21.73
CA ARG A 372 -8.54 3.04 -21.86
C ARG A 372 -8.85 3.64 -23.23
N ALA A 373 -7.93 4.42 -23.79
CA ALA A 373 -8.07 4.97 -25.12
C ALA A 373 -8.08 3.86 -26.18
N LEU A 374 -7.25 2.83 -26.02
CA LEU A 374 -7.22 1.67 -26.89
C LEU A 374 -8.51 0.84 -26.81
N ASP A 375 -8.96 0.51 -25.59
CA ASP A 375 -10.24 -0.18 -25.33
C ASP A 375 -11.45 0.57 -25.94
N MET A 376 -11.32 1.90 -26.09
CA MET A 376 -12.36 2.80 -26.57
C MET A 376 -12.00 3.50 -27.88
N LYS A 377 -11.09 2.93 -28.68
CA LYS A 377 -10.52 3.56 -29.89
C LYS A 377 -11.61 4.06 -30.84
N LEU A 378 -12.54 3.20 -31.21
CA LEU A 378 -13.60 3.52 -32.16
C LEU A 378 -14.54 4.65 -31.65
N PRO A 379 -15.12 4.58 -30.43
CA PRO A 379 -15.90 5.67 -29.87
C PRO A 379 -15.14 7.00 -29.75
N LEU A 380 -13.86 6.92 -29.34
CA LEU A 380 -13.00 8.08 -29.16
C LEU A 380 -12.77 8.80 -30.48
N GLU A 381 -12.32 8.07 -31.51
CA GLU A 381 -12.09 8.65 -32.83
C GLU A 381 -13.35 9.24 -33.44
N ASN A 382 -14.49 8.54 -33.37
CA ASN A 382 -15.75 9.05 -33.92
C ASN A 382 -16.18 10.36 -33.24
N THR A 383 -15.94 10.48 -31.94
CA THR A 383 -16.21 11.71 -31.17
C THR A 383 -15.23 12.83 -31.54
N LEU A 384 -13.95 12.53 -31.76
CA LEU A 384 -12.98 13.54 -32.21
C LEU A 384 -13.24 13.96 -33.66
N ARG A 385 -13.76 13.05 -34.49
CA ARG A 385 -14.05 13.28 -35.92
C ARG A 385 -15.30 14.13 -36.15
N SER A 386 -16.21 14.18 -35.17
CA SER A 386 -17.47 14.94 -35.29
C SER A 386 -17.29 16.46 -35.28
N GLU A 387 -16.16 16.97 -34.76
CA GLU A 387 -15.86 18.40 -34.73
C GLU A 387 -14.53 18.70 -35.43
N ASN A 388 -14.52 19.67 -36.36
CA ASN A 388 -13.33 20.03 -37.12
C ASN A 388 -12.15 20.45 -36.22
N LYS A 389 -12.42 21.17 -35.12
CA LYS A 389 -11.40 21.61 -34.16
C LYS A 389 -10.75 20.45 -33.37
N LEU A 390 -11.38 19.28 -33.33
CA LEU A 390 -10.90 18.12 -32.57
C LEU A 390 -10.15 17.09 -33.44
N LYS A 391 -10.29 17.16 -34.77
CA LYS A 391 -9.63 16.23 -35.71
C LYS A 391 -8.11 16.20 -35.56
N GLN A 392 -7.50 17.31 -35.15
CA GLN A 392 -6.06 17.42 -34.87
C GLN A 392 -5.56 16.49 -33.73
N PHE A 393 -6.48 15.96 -32.90
CA PHE A 393 -6.15 15.05 -31.79
C PHE A 393 -6.37 13.57 -32.14
N ILE A 394 -6.80 13.26 -33.37
CA ILE A 394 -6.95 11.88 -33.83
C ILE A 394 -5.56 11.30 -34.07
N LEU A 395 -5.29 10.14 -33.47
CA LEU A 395 -4.06 9.40 -33.70
C LEU A 395 -4.12 8.70 -35.07
N THR A 396 -2.99 8.68 -35.77
CA THR A 396 -2.78 7.91 -37.00
C THR A 396 -2.68 6.41 -36.71
N ASP A 397 -2.87 5.56 -37.71
CA ASP A 397 -2.75 4.11 -37.52
C ASP A 397 -1.34 3.68 -37.08
N ALA A 398 -0.29 4.40 -37.52
CA ALA A 398 1.08 4.20 -37.04
C ALA A 398 1.23 4.56 -35.56
N GLU A 399 0.65 5.68 -35.13
CA GLU A 399 0.61 6.09 -33.72
C GLU A 399 -0.15 5.07 -32.86
N TRP A 400 -1.28 4.56 -33.34
CA TRP A 400 -2.00 3.47 -32.65
C TRP A 400 -1.18 2.19 -32.54
N GLY A 401 -0.40 1.84 -33.57
CA GLY A 401 0.52 0.70 -33.52
C GLY A 401 1.53 0.81 -32.37
N HIS A 402 2.01 2.03 -32.06
CA HIS A 402 2.91 2.27 -30.93
C HIS A 402 2.22 2.17 -29.55
N VAL A 403 0.89 2.31 -29.48
CA VAL A 403 0.13 2.15 -28.23
C VAL A 403 -0.11 0.67 -27.91
N GLU A 404 -0.30 -0.17 -28.93
CA GLU A 404 -0.62 -1.59 -28.80
C GLU A 404 0.56 -2.47 -28.35
N GLU A 405 1.79 -2.15 -28.77
CA GLU A 405 2.95 -3.06 -28.68
C GLU A 405 3.73 -3.05 -27.33
N PRO A 406 4.01 -1.91 -26.64
CA PRO A 406 4.89 -1.89 -25.45
C PRO A 406 4.18 -2.00 -24.08
N PHE A 407 2.93 -1.53 -23.96
CA PHE A 407 2.36 -1.17 -22.65
C PHE A 407 1.80 -2.33 -21.83
N GLN A 408 1.31 -3.39 -22.46
CA GLN A 408 0.62 -4.46 -21.75
C GLN A 408 1.57 -5.37 -20.95
N LYS A 409 2.78 -5.63 -21.45
CA LYS A 409 3.75 -6.53 -20.81
C LYS A 409 4.65 -5.84 -19.79
N MET A 410 5.12 -4.63 -20.11
CA MET A 410 6.05 -3.88 -19.24
C MET A 410 5.37 -3.41 -17.96
N THR A 411 4.14 -2.89 -18.05
CA THR A 411 3.44 -2.30 -16.90
C THR A 411 2.86 -3.33 -15.95
N VAL A 412 2.29 -4.44 -16.42
CA VAL A 412 1.67 -5.47 -15.56
C VAL A 412 2.69 -6.17 -14.64
N SER A 413 3.95 -6.26 -15.08
CA SER A 413 5.05 -6.82 -14.28
C SER A 413 5.53 -5.85 -13.19
N ILE A 414 5.57 -4.54 -13.49
CA ILE A 414 6.04 -3.48 -12.59
C ILE A 414 4.95 -3.05 -11.57
N SER A 415 3.66 -3.13 -11.94
CA SER A 415 2.53 -2.60 -11.18
C SER A 415 1.98 -3.53 -10.08
N ARG A 416 2.65 -4.64 -9.76
CA ARG A 416 2.22 -5.52 -8.67
C ARG A 416 2.33 -4.76 -7.33
N GLU A 417 1.18 -4.55 -6.69
CA GLU A 417 0.95 -3.69 -5.51
C GLU A 417 1.69 -4.08 -4.21
N ASN A 418 2.62 -5.03 -4.25
CA ASN A 418 3.41 -5.40 -3.07
C ASN A 418 4.67 -4.55 -3.02
N LEU A 419 4.57 -3.40 -2.35
CA LEU A 419 5.70 -2.52 -2.09
C LEU A 419 6.85 -3.34 -1.47
N PRO A 420 8.04 -3.34 -2.09
CA PRO A 420 9.17 -4.08 -1.56
C PRO A 420 9.61 -3.45 -0.23
N SER A 421 9.75 -4.28 0.81
CA SER A 421 10.65 -4.00 1.94
C SER A 421 12.04 -3.65 1.40
N MET A 422 12.88 -2.94 2.17
CA MET A 422 14.24 -2.62 1.73
C MET A 422 14.99 -3.80 1.13
N SER A 423 14.82 -4.98 1.73
CA SER A 423 15.45 -6.23 1.29
C SER A 423 15.11 -6.66 -0.14
N LEU A 424 13.94 -6.27 -0.64
CA LEU A 424 13.47 -6.62 -1.98
C LEU A 424 13.82 -5.55 -3.01
N SER A 425 14.20 -4.34 -2.60
CA SER A 425 14.47 -3.23 -3.52
C SER A 425 15.56 -3.57 -4.54
N ALA A 426 16.67 -4.14 -4.10
CA ALA A 426 17.76 -4.56 -5.00
C ALA A 426 17.34 -5.70 -5.94
N MET A 427 16.54 -6.66 -5.44
CA MET A 427 16.03 -7.77 -6.26
C MET A 427 15.07 -7.28 -7.35
N VAL A 428 14.16 -6.36 -7.02
CA VAL A 428 13.26 -5.75 -7.99
C VAL A 428 14.05 -4.97 -9.03
N TYR A 429 15.06 -4.22 -8.61
CA TYR A 429 15.94 -3.49 -9.52
C TYR A 429 16.57 -4.42 -10.57
N MET A 430 17.11 -5.54 -10.10
CA MET A 430 17.75 -6.56 -10.94
C MET A 430 16.77 -7.22 -11.90
N GLU A 431 15.62 -7.65 -11.39
CA GLU A 431 14.62 -8.32 -12.22
C GLU A 431 14.11 -7.39 -13.32
N LEU A 432 13.86 -6.11 -13.00
CA LEU A 432 13.44 -5.12 -13.98
C LEU A 432 14.52 -4.86 -15.03
N TYR A 433 15.76 -4.72 -14.60
CA TYR A 433 16.87 -4.51 -15.52
C TYR A 433 17.07 -5.73 -16.45
N ASN A 434 17.16 -6.93 -15.89
CA ASN A 434 17.31 -8.18 -16.66
C ASN A 434 16.18 -8.37 -17.66
N HIS A 435 14.94 -8.04 -17.25
CA HIS A 435 13.78 -8.12 -18.13
C HIS A 435 13.91 -7.16 -19.32
N LEU A 436 14.26 -5.90 -19.06
CA LEU A 436 14.41 -4.89 -20.11
C LEU A 436 15.61 -5.19 -21.02
N GLU A 437 16.74 -5.66 -20.47
CA GLU A 437 17.91 -6.06 -21.25
C GLU A 437 17.61 -7.26 -22.16
N SER A 438 16.95 -8.29 -21.62
CA SER A 438 16.51 -9.45 -22.41
C SER A 438 15.53 -9.01 -23.51
N PHE A 439 14.59 -8.13 -23.18
CA PHE A 439 13.61 -7.59 -24.11
C PHE A 439 14.27 -6.78 -25.23
N SER A 440 15.32 -6.01 -24.96
CA SER A 440 16.08 -5.29 -25.99
C SER A 440 16.83 -6.21 -26.96
N ILE A 441 17.15 -7.44 -26.56
CA ILE A 441 17.92 -8.41 -27.37
C ILE A 441 17.00 -9.36 -28.14
N GLU A 442 15.78 -9.60 -27.66
CA GLU A 442 14.80 -10.48 -28.30
C GLU A 442 14.47 -10.03 -29.74
N LYS A 443 14.47 -11.00 -30.66
CA LYS A 443 14.10 -10.74 -32.07
C LYS A 443 12.58 -10.57 -32.20
N GLY A 444 12.17 -9.61 -33.03
CA GLY A 444 10.76 -9.39 -33.38
C GLY A 444 10.15 -8.12 -32.81
N HIS A 445 10.89 -7.37 -32.00
CA HIS A 445 10.48 -6.05 -31.52
C HIS A 445 10.87 -4.94 -32.51
N SER A 446 10.06 -3.89 -32.58
CA SER A 446 10.36 -2.70 -33.41
C SER A 446 11.56 -1.92 -32.86
N GLU A 447 12.37 -1.31 -33.76
CA GLU A 447 13.59 -0.56 -33.39
C GLU A 447 13.30 0.57 -32.37
N ILE A 448 12.13 1.19 -32.48
CA ILE A 448 11.69 2.28 -31.61
C ILE A 448 11.45 1.76 -30.18
N ILE A 449 10.88 0.56 -30.04
CA ILE A 449 10.62 -0.09 -28.75
C ILE A 449 11.90 -0.60 -28.10
N VAL A 450 12.83 -1.14 -28.89
CA VAL A 450 14.16 -1.51 -28.40
C VAL A 450 14.90 -0.29 -27.84
N LYS A 451 14.90 0.84 -28.57
CA LYS A 451 15.49 2.10 -28.08
C LYS A 451 14.84 2.60 -26.77
N ALA A 452 13.52 2.47 -26.64
CA ALA A 452 12.82 2.84 -25.41
C ALA A 452 13.22 1.97 -24.22
N ALA A 453 13.34 0.65 -24.43
CA ALA A 453 13.82 -0.28 -23.40
C ALA A 453 15.29 0.00 -23.02
N GLU A 454 16.16 0.30 -23.98
CA GLU A 454 17.57 0.69 -23.74
C GLU A 454 17.69 1.98 -22.93
N LYS A 455 16.84 2.99 -23.21
CA LYS A 455 16.81 4.22 -22.39
C LYS A 455 16.33 3.95 -20.97
N ALA A 456 15.30 3.11 -20.78
CA ALA A 456 14.88 2.69 -19.45
C ALA A 456 16.01 1.94 -18.71
N CYS A 457 16.71 1.01 -19.35
CA CYS A 457 17.88 0.33 -18.80
C CYS A 457 18.97 1.33 -18.38
N THR A 458 19.29 2.30 -19.24
CA THR A 458 20.28 3.34 -18.94
C THR A 458 19.89 4.15 -17.71
N LYS A 459 18.60 4.52 -17.60
CA LYS A 459 18.08 5.26 -16.45
C LYS A 459 18.11 4.43 -15.17
N LEU A 460 17.77 3.14 -15.24
CA LEU A 460 17.93 2.22 -14.12
C LEU A 460 19.41 2.10 -13.70
N ASN A 461 20.33 1.86 -14.62
CA ASN A 461 21.76 1.77 -14.30
C ASN A 461 22.32 3.04 -13.64
N LYS A 462 21.82 4.23 -14.00
CA LYS A 462 22.21 5.49 -13.34
C LYS A 462 21.95 5.48 -11.84
N TYR A 463 20.83 4.90 -11.38
CA TYR A 463 20.48 4.88 -9.95
C TYR A 463 20.85 3.57 -9.26
N TYR A 464 21.26 2.51 -9.96
CA TYR A 464 21.65 1.26 -9.32
C TYR A 464 22.78 1.41 -8.27
N PRO A 465 23.87 2.19 -8.51
CA PRO A 465 24.92 2.43 -7.51
C PRO A 465 24.43 3.11 -6.22
N SER A 466 23.26 3.76 -6.26
CA SER A 466 22.65 4.34 -5.06
C SER A 466 22.08 3.29 -4.10
N THR A 467 22.03 2.02 -4.51
CA THR A 467 21.63 0.87 -3.70
C THR A 467 22.80 0.19 -2.98
N ASP A 468 24.01 0.76 -3.04
CA ASP A 468 25.21 0.24 -2.35
C ASP A 468 25.38 0.77 -0.92
N GLY A 469 24.43 1.58 -0.44
CA GLY A 469 24.43 2.08 0.94
C GLY A 469 24.21 0.98 1.98
N LEU A 470 24.75 1.17 3.19
CA LEU A 470 24.65 0.18 4.27
C LEU A 470 23.21 -0.34 4.51
N VAL A 471 22.20 0.54 4.50
CA VAL A 471 20.79 0.14 4.68
C VAL A 471 20.31 -0.87 3.63
N HIS A 472 20.72 -0.68 2.37
CA HIS A 472 20.38 -1.60 1.28
C HIS A 472 21.14 -2.92 1.42
N VAL A 473 22.45 -2.85 1.64
CA VAL A 473 23.34 -4.02 1.76
C VAL A 473 22.92 -4.92 2.91
N VAL A 474 22.76 -4.35 4.10
CA VAL A 474 22.39 -5.11 5.29
C VAL A 474 20.95 -5.61 5.18
N GLY A 475 20.02 -4.79 4.66
CA GLY A 475 18.64 -5.23 4.41
C GLY A 475 18.56 -6.44 3.47
N LEU A 476 19.37 -6.45 2.40
CA LEU A 476 19.46 -7.58 1.47
C LEU A 476 20.05 -8.83 2.14
N ILE A 477 21.11 -8.69 2.95
CA ILE A 477 21.76 -9.84 3.59
C ILE A 477 20.91 -10.44 4.72
N LEU A 478 20.24 -9.60 5.51
CA LEU A 478 19.37 -10.03 6.61
C LEU A 478 18.03 -10.58 6.14
N ASP A 479 17.73 -10.55 4.84
CA ASP A 479 16.62 -11.33 4.30
C ASP A 479 17.04 -12.80 4.15
N PRO A 480 16.37 -13.74 4.84
CA PRO A 480 16.77 -15.15 4.85
C PRO A 480 16.73 -15.81 3.48
N ARG A 481 16.04 -15.22 2.50
CA ARG A 481 15.92 -15.73 1.13
C ARG A 481 17.13 -15.40 0.25
N SER A 482 17.89 -14.35 0.58
CA SER A 482 19.05 -13.91 -0.19
C SER A 482 20.37 -14.29 0.46
N LYS A 483 20.67 -13.66 1.61
CA LYS A 483 22.01 -13.64 2.21
C LYS A 483 23.09 -13.23 1.18
N LEU A 484 24.36 -13.49 1.50
CA LEU A 484 25.48 -13.33 0.54
C LEU A 484 25.46 -14.38 -0.58
N THR A 485 24.76 -15.51 -0.36
CA THR A 485 24.63 -16.58 -1.36
C THR A 485 23.92 -16.08 -2.62
N TRP A 486 22.84 -15.32 -2.47
CA TRP A 486 22.12 -14.76 -3.62
C TRP A 486 22.98 -13.76 -4.41
N CYS A 487 23.76 -12.91 -3.73
CA CYS A 487 24.72 -12.03 -4.40
C CYS A 487 25.71 -12.88 -5.23
N SER A 488 26.21 -13.97 -4.65
CA SER A 488 27.15 -14.88 -5.34
C SER A 488 26.54 -15.57 -6.57
N CYS A 489 25.23 -15.86 -6.55
CA CYS A 489 24.50 -16.39 -7.70
C CYS A 489 24.24 -15.35 -8.81
N ASN A 490 24.38 -14.05 -8.52
CA ASN A 490 24.14 -12.96 -9.45
C ASN A 490 25.46 -12.23 -9.80
N SER A 491 26.47 -13.01 -10.20
CA SER A 491 27.86 -12.55 -10.40
C SER A 491 28.02 -11.48 -11.48
N THR A 492 27.04 -11.31 -12.38
CA THR A 492 27.00 -10.22 -13.37
C THR A 492 26.99 -8.85 -12.70
N TYR A 493 26.35 -8.75 -11.54
CA TYR A 493 26.17 -7.49 -10.80
C TYR A 493 27.02 -7.45 -9.53
N PHE A 494 27.16 -8.59 -8.85
CA PHE A 494 27.94 -8.70 -7.63
C PHE A 494 29.29 -9.33 -7.92
N THR A 495 30.27 -8.49 -8.22
CA THR A 495 31.66 -8.93 -8.35
C THR A 495 32.16 -9.53 -7.02
N PRO A 496 33.12 -10.48 -7.04
CA PRO A 496 33.70 -11.02 -5.80
C PRO A 496 34.25 -9.94 -4.85
N LYS A 497 34.76 -8.83 -5.43
CA LYS A 497 35.20 -7.65 -4.68
C LYS A 497 34.04 -6.98 -3.94
N LEU A 498 32.93 -6.73 -4.63
CA LEU A 498 31.73 -6.11 -4.02
C LEU A 498 31.11 -7.00 -2.93
N ILE A 499 31.06 -8.31 -3.15
CA ILE A 499 30.57 -9.28 -2.14
C ILE A 499 31.44 -9.22 -0.88
N LYS A 500 32.76 -9.09 -1.03
CA LYS A 500 33.67 -8.90 0.11
C LYS A 500 33.40 -7.58 0.82
N GLU A 501 33.25 -6.48 0.08
CA GLU A 501 32.89 -5.17 0.66
C GLU A 501 31.58 -5.23 1.44
N TYR A 502 30.57 -5.92 0.93
CA TYR A 502 29.28 -6.13 1.60
C TYR A 502 29.43 -6.95 2.88
N LYS A 503 30.22 -8.03 2.84
CA LYS A 503 30.54 -8.86 4.01
C LYS A 503 31.27 -8.05 5.08
N ASP A 504 32.22 -7.21 4.69
CA ASP A 504 32.98 -6.36 5.60
C ASP A 504 32.08 -5.26 6.20
N ALA A 505 31.18 -4.69 5.40
CA ALA A 505 30.22 -3.67 5.84
C ALA A 505 29.23 -4.19 6.90
N ILE A 506 28.60 -5.36 6.66
CA ILE A 506 27.69 -5.95 7.65
C ILE A 506 28.43 -6.36 8.92
N LYS A 507 29.65 -6.91 8.79
CA LYS A 507 30.46 -7.31 9.94
C LYS A 507 30.84 -6.10 10.78
N LYS A 508 31.32 -5.03 10.16
CA LYS A 508 31.63 -3.77 10.86
C LYS A 508 30.40 -3.24 11.60
N CYS A 509 29.26 -3.15 10.92
CA CYS A 509 28.01 -2.72 11.55
C CYS A 509 27.59 -3.59 12.73
N TRP A 510 27.77 -4.91 12.62
CA TRP A 510 27.49 -5.87 13.69
C TRP A 510 28.41 -5.63 14.90
N ASP A 511 29.72 -5.62 14.67
CA ASP A 511 30.73 -5.45 15.72
C ASP A 511 30.58 -4.08 16.43
N ASP A 512 30.26 -3.01 15.69
CA ASP A 512 30.15 -1.64 16.22
C ASP A 512 28.84 -1.40 17.02
N ARG A 513 27.71 -2.03 16.65
CA ARG A 513 26.37 -1.62 17.12
C ARG A 513 25.50 -2.69 17.76
N TYR A 514 25.71 -3.97 17.43
CA TYR A 514 24.76 -5.03 17.80
C TYR A 514 25.40 -6.20 18.53
N LYS A 515 26.69 -6.45 18.31
CA LYS A 515 27.41 -7.51 19.00
C LYS A 515 27.39 -7.25 20.50
N PRO A 516 27.08 -8.26 21.33
CA PRO A 516 27.18 -8.13 22.77
C PRO A 516 28.60 -7.73 23.16
N THR A 517 28.75 -6.62 23.87
CA THR A 517 29.97 -6.38 24.64
C THR A 517 29.98 -7.42 25.76
N ASN A 518 31.09 -8.15 25.90
CA ASN A 518 31.28 -9.24 26.87
C ASN A 518 31.12 -8.84 28.36
N PHE A 519 30.55 -7.66 28.67
CA PHE A 519 30.38 -7.13 30.02
C PHE A 519 29.08 -7.56 30.71
N THR A 520 28.02 -7.94 29.97
CA THR A 520 26.76 -8.42 30.57
C THR A 520 26.73 -9.94 30.80
N ALA A 521 27.54 -10.70 30.06
CA ALA A 521 27.59 -12.16 30.20
C ALA A 521 28.23 -12.64 31.52
N VAL A 522 28.86 -11.75 32.29
CA VAL A 522 29.43 -12.05 33.62
C VAL A 522 28.42 -11.74 34.73
N GLN A 523 27.58 -10.71 34.59
CA GLN A 523 26.58 -10.38 35.63
C GLN A 523 25.36 -11.32 35.61
N ASP A 524 24.90 -11.76 34.43
CA ASP A 524 23.81 -12.76 34.34
C ASP A 524 24.23 -14.18 34.76
N LYS A 525 25.55 -14.43 34.88
CA LYS A 525 26.08 -15.70 35.39
C LYS A 525 26.14 -15.77 36.91
N GLU A 526 26.27 -14.64 37.60
CA GLU A 526 26.38 -14.62 39.07
C GLU A 526 25.02 -14.44 39.77
N GLU A 527 24.03 -13.79 39.15
CA GLU A 527 22.71 -13.59 39.79
C GLU A 527 21.73 -14.77 39.61
N ASN A 528 21.90 -15.62 38.59
CA ASN A 528 21.04 -16.80 38.35
C ASN A 528 21.55 -18.10 39.00
N GLU A 529 22.54 -18.06 39.88
CA GLU A 529 22.97 -19.25 40.66
C GLU A 529 22.16 -19.45 41.96
N SER A 530 21.16 -18.61 42.25
CA SER A 530 20.45 -18.64 43.54
C SER A 530 18.98 -19.10 43.55
N GLU A 531 18.43 -19.63 42.44
CA GLU A 531 17.07 -20.23 42.46
C GLU A 531 17.02 -21.63 41.84
N GLN A 532 17.01 -22.63 42.73
CA GLN A 532 16.50 -24.01 42.57
C GLN A 532 16.86 -24.76 41.28
N ALA A 533 18.09 -25.31 41.25
CA ALA A 533 18.42 -26.44 40.39
C ALA A 533 17.87 -27.74 40.98
N ASP A 534 16.63 -28.09 40.62
CA ASP A 534 16.15 -29.47 40.68
C ASP A 534 16.00 -30.02 39.26
N THR A 535 17.14 -30.34 38.63
CA THR A 535 17.21 -31.30 37.52
C THR A 535 18.57 -32.00 37.56
N ASP A 536 18.58 -33.16 38.21
CA ASP A 536 19.66 -34.14 38.12
C ASP A 536 19.60 -34.81 36.72
N ASP A 537 19.95 -34.06 35.66
CA ASP A 537 20.01 -34.60 34.30
C ASP A 537 21.46 -34.91 33.91
N LEU A 538 21.79 -36.20 33.97
CA LEU A 538 23.10 -36.82 33.74
C LEU A 538 23.76 -36.40 32.40
N PHE A 539 22.96 -36.00 31.41
CA PHE A 539 23.42 -35.62 30.08
C PHE A 539 23.50 -34.11 29.85
N SER A 540 23.03 -33.28 30.78
CA SER A 540 23.00 -31.83 30.63
C SER A 540 24.39 -31.22 30.39
N SER A 541 25.43 -31.74 31.06
CA SER A 541 26.81 -31.30 30.90
C SER A 541 27.43 -31.71 29.56
N GLN A 542 27.10 -32.91 29.06
CA GLN A 542 27.53 -33.39 27.75
C GLN A 542 26.81 -32.65 26.61
N MET A 543 25.51 -32.39 26.77
CA MET A 543 24.72 -31.58 25.83
C MET A 543 25.14 -30.12 25.83
N LYS A 544 25.52 -29.53 26.99
CA LYS A 544 26.10 -28.19 27.09
C LYS A 544 27.43 -28.10 26.32
N ARG A 545 28.29 -29.13 26.41
CA ARG A 545 29.55 -29.20 25.64
C ARG A 545 29.32 -29.36 24.13
N ALA A 546 28.29 -30.10 23.71
CA ALA A 546 27.93 -30.25 22.30
C ALA A 546 27.32 -28.98 21.66
N ARG A 547 26.84 -28.02 22.47
CA ARG A 547 26.28 -26.73 22.02
C ARG A 547 27.30 -25.61 21.89
N PHE A 548 28.57 -25.88 22.16
CA PHE A 548 29.61 -24.85 22.08
C PHE A 548 29.94 -24.58 20.60
N ASP A 549 29.23 -23.64 20.00
CA ASP A 549 29.58 -23.04 18.71
C ASP A 549 30.42 -21.79 18.99
N GLU A 550 31.69 -21.77 18.58
CA GLU A 550 32.57 -20.61 18.76
C GLU A 550 32.19 -19.43 17.85
N ARG A 551 31.28 -19.65 16.89
CA ARG A 551 30.81 -18.61 15.96
C ARG A 551 29.85 -17.66 16.66
N ASP A 552 29.95 -16.37 16.33
CA ASP A 552 28.94 -15.40 16.73
C ASP A 552 27.63 -15.52 15.92
N GLU A 553 26.56 -14.89 16.38
CA GLU A 553 25.23 -14.95 15.75
C GLU A 553 25.27 -14.62 14.25
N LEU A 554 26.05 -13.62 13.85
CA LEU A 554 26.20 -13.22 12.45
C LEU A 554 26.87 -14.33 11.63
N GLN A 555 27.96 -14.92 12.12
CA GLN A 555 28.64 -16.03 11.46
C GLN A 555 27.74 -17.26 11.34
N MET A 556 26.99 -17.59 12.38
CA MET A 556 26.00 -18.67 12.34
C MET A 556 24.96 -18.42 11.25
N TYR A 557 24.34 -17.24 11.23
CA TYR A 557 23.34 -16.86 10.24
C TYR A 557 23.87 -16.90 8.80
N LEU A 558 25.06 -16.32 8.55
CA LEU A 558 25.67 -16.27 7.22
C LEU A 558 26.12 -17.65 6.72
N SER A 559 26.47 -18.57 7.62
CA SER A 559 26.83 -19.95 7.26
C SER A 559 25.62 -20.84 6.96
N GLY A 560 24.43 -20.49 7.48
CA GLY A 560 23.21 -21.24 7.23
C GLY A 560 22.69 -21.08 5.80
N SER A 561 22.02 -22.11 5.29
CA SER A 561 21.40 -22.07 3.95
C SER A 561 20.37 -20.95 3.80
N VAL A 562 20.16 -20.51 2.56
CA VAL A 562 19.06 -19.61 2.19
C VAL A 562 17.72 -20.33 2.34
N ILE A 563 16.67 -19.59 2.67
CA ILE A 563 15.32 -20.10 2.86
C ILE A 563 14.53 -19.94 1.56
N SER A 564 13.88 -21.00 1.11
CA SER A 564 13.00 -20.93 -0.07
C SER A 564 11.83 -19.96 0.16
N PRO A 565 11.50 -19.08 -0.80
CA PRO A 565 10.31 -18.23 -0.73
C PRO A 565 9.00 -18.99 -0.52
N SER A 566 8.93 -20.25 -0.96
CA SER A 566 7.76 -21.12 -0.82
C SER A 566 7.72 -21.88 0.52
N SER A 567 8.74 -21.72 1.38
CA SER A 567 8.79 -22.38 2.68
C SER A 567 7.67 -21.91 3.61
N PRO A 568 7.04 -22.81 4.40
CA PRO A 568 6.08 -22.41 5.43
C PRO A 568 6.64 -21.38 6.43
N SER A 569 7.95 -21.45 6.72
CA SER A 569 8.63 -20.50 7.61
C SER A 569 8.71 -19.07 7.06
N MET A 570 8.42 -18.89 5.75
CA MET A 570 8.47 -17.60 5.08
C MET A 570 7.08 -17.05 4.73
N LYS A 571 6.02 -17.74 5.16
CA LYS A 571 4.61 -17.33 4.92
C LYS A 571 4.29 -15.95 5.50
N SER A 572 4.94 -15.57 6.61
CA SER A 572 4.80 -14.26 7.25
C SER A 572 5.91 -13.27 6.83
N GLY A 573 6.66 -13.59 5.78
CA GLY A 573 7.78 -12.79 5.28
C GLY A 573 9.02 -12.79 6.20
N PRO A 574 10.04 -11.98 5.86
CA PRO A 574 11.32 -11.95 6.59
C PRO A 574 11.17 -11.60 8.08
N LEU A 575 10.32 -10.64 8.43
CA LEU A 575 10.08 -10.27 9.83
C LEU A 575 9.46 -11.42 10.64
N GLY A 576 8.54 -12.17 10.05
CA GLY A 576 7.94 -13.34 10.69
C GLY A 576 8.95 -14.47 10.91
N TRP A 577 9.91 -14.63 10.00
CA TRP A 577 11.00 -15.58 10.19
C TRP A 577 11.93 -15.15 11.32
N TRP A 578 12.34 -13.88 11.36
CA TRP A 578 13.18 -13.36 12.43
C TRP A 578 12.50 -13.43 13.81
N LYS A 579 11.17 -13.20 13.88
CA LYS A 579 10.38 -13.47 15.09
C LYS A 579 10.53 -14.90 15.57
N ALA A 580 10.45 -15.87 14.66
CA ALA A 580 10.60 -17.29 15.00
C ALA A 580 12.05 -17.68 15.36
N GLN A 581 13.03 -16.83 15.06
CA GLN A 581 14.45 -17.07 15.30
C GLN A 581 15.05 -16.14 16.37
N GLU A 582 14.24 -15.31 17.03
CA GLU A 582 14.68 -14.34 18.05
C GLU A 582 15.38 -15.04 19.22
N ALA A 583 14.91 -16.24 19.62
CA ALA A 583 15.56 -17.03 20.66
C ALA A 583 16.93 -17.60 20.25
N VAL A 584 17.17 -17.79 18.95
CA VAL A 584 18.44 -18.29 18.40
C VAL A 584 19.40 -17.13 18.13
N TYR A 585 18.87 -15.98 17.72
CA TYR A 585 19.61 -14.80 17.33
C TYR A 585 19.12 -13.55 18.09
N PRO A 586 19.30 -13.47 19.41
CA PRO A 586 18.71 -12.41 20.22
C PRO A 586 19.21 -11.00 19.85
N ASN A 587 20.46 -10.86 19.41
CA ASN A 587 21.04 -9.56 19.08
C ASN A 587 20.96 -9.25 17.58
N LEU A 588 21.19 -10.24 16.72
CA LEU A 588 21.10 -10.10 15.28
C LEU A 588 19.65 -9.90 14.83
N SER A 589 18.67 -10.44 15.55
CA SER A 589 17.26 -10.14 15.32
C SER A 589 16.91 -8.67 15.59
N ARG A 590 17.58 -7.99 16.54
CA ARG A 590 17.44 -6.53 16.72
C ARG A 590 17.96 -5.76 15.51
N MET A 591 19.12 -6.19 14.98
CA MET A 591 19.68 -5.64 13.75
C MET A 591 18.71 -5.85 12.58
N ALA A 592 18.08 -7.02 12.50
CA ALA A 592 17.06 -7.29 11.49
C ALA A 592 15.81 -6.40 11.66
N LYS A 593 15.30 -6.19 12.88
CA LYS A 593 14.18 -5.25 13.13
C LYS A 593 14.49 -3.85 12.60
N ASP A 594 15.69 -3.35 12.90
CA ASP A 594 16.15 -2.03 12.52
C ASP A 594 16.23 -1.88 10.98
N PHE A 595 16.98 -2.75 10.30
CA PHE A 595 17.22 -2.62 8.87
C PHE A 595 16.04 -3.04 7.99
N LEU A 596 15.32 -4.10 8.36
CA LEU A 596 14.16 -4.56 7.59
C LEU A 596 12.94 -3.66 7.79
N SER A 597 12.97 -2.75 8.77
CA SER A 597 11.96 -1.71 8.86
C SER A 597 12.06 -0.71 7.71
N ALA A 598 13.24 -0.46 7.14
CA ALA A 598 13.38 0.58 6.12
C ALA A 598 12.49 0.29 4.88
N SER A 599 11.78 1.30 4.41
CA SER A 599 10.96 1.23 3.19
C SER A 599 11.81 1.58 1.97
N GLY A 600 11.72 0.78 0.90
CA GLY A 600 12.30 1.15 -0.40
C GLY A 600 11.45 2.15 -1.20
N THR A 601 10.28 2.54 -0.68
CA THR A 601 9.28 3.31 -1.43
C THR A 601 8.68 4.45 -0.61
N GLY A 602 8.36 5.55 -1.29
CA GLY A 602 7.65 6.70 -0.74
C GLY A 602 6.12 6.53 -0.73
N VAL A 603 5.57 5.47 -1.33
CA VAL A 603 4.11 5.29 -1.51
C VAL A 603 3.25 5.51 -0.25
N PRO A 604 3.69 5.17 0.99
CA PRO A 604 2.98 5.56 2.20
C PRO A 604 2.63 7.05 2.31
N VAL A 605 3.57 7.93 1.94
CA VAL A 605 3.38 9.39 2.04
C VAL A 605 2.45 9.90 0.95
N GLU A 606 2.55 9.35 -0.27
CA GLU A 606 1.66 9.67 -1.38
C GLU A 606 0.21 9.26 -1.06
N ARG A 607 0.01 8.11 -0.40
CA ARG A 607 -1.29 7.65 0.08
C ARG A 607 -1.84 8.59 1.16
N PHE A 608 -0.97 9.07 2.06
CA PHE A 608 -1.34 10.05 3.07
C PHE A 608 -1.80 11.37 2.42
N PHE A 609 -1.03 11.91 1.47
CA PHE A 609 -1.36 13.14 0.74
C PHE A 609 -2.62 13.04 -0.10
N SER A 610 -2.84 11.91 -0.76
CA SER A 610 -4.09 11.64 -1.50
C SER A 610 -5.31 11.76 -0.58
N SER A 611 -5.18 11.35 0.68
CA SER A 611 -6.23 11.51 1.68
C SER A 611 -6.43 12.96 2.15
N GLY A 612 -5.44 13.82 1.91
CA GLY A 612 -5.44 15.25 2.19
C GLY A 612 -6.17 16.08 1.14
N THR A 613 -6.11 15.67 -0.13
CA THR A 613 -6.92 16.26 -1.20
C THR A 613 -8.42 16.20 -0.89
N ASP A 614 -8.88 15.12 -0.28
CA ASP A 614 -10.29 14.98 0.15
C ASP A 614 -10.69 15.91 1.31
N LEU A 615 -9.73 16.42 2.09
CA LEU A 615 -10.00 17.36 3.18
C LEU A 615 -10.12 18.79 2.64
N VAL A 616 -9.20 19.18 1.76
CA VAL A 616 -9.14 20.51 1.15
C VAL A 616 -10.01 20.52 -0.11
N THR A 617 -11.32 20.63 0.11
CA THR A 617 -12.33 20.71 -0.97
C THR A 617 -12.72 22.17 -1.27
N PRO A 618 -13.38 22.45 -2.41
CA PRO A 618 -13.93 23.79 -2.68
C PRO A 618 -14.80 24.34 -1.54
N LYS A 619 -15.56 23.48 -0.85
CA LYS A 619 -16.37 23.85 0.32
C LYS A 619 -15.56 24.16 1.58
N ARG A 620 -14.24 23.93 1.58
CA ARG A 620 -13.32 24.10 2.73
C ARG A 620 -12.07 24.91 2.40
N GLN A 621 -12.10 25.73 1.36
CA GLN A 621 -10.96 26.55 0.94
C GLN A 621 -10.48 27.54 2.01
N ARG A 622 -11.33 27.88 2.99
CA ARG A 622 -11.01 28.82 4.09
C ARG A 622 -10.39 28.15 5.32
N LEU A 623 -10.10 26.85 5.28
CA LEU A 623 -9.43 26.21 6.41
C LEU A 623 -8.04 26.80 6.58
N ASN A 624 -7.73 27.25 7.81
CA ASN A 624 -6.38 27.70 8.11
C ASN A 624 -5.39 26.53 8.07
N VAL A 625 -4.13 26.85 7.84
CA VAL A 625 -3.09 25.84 7.59
C VAL A 625 -2.90 24.89 8.77
N GLU A 626 -2.91 25.43 9.99
CA GLU A 626 -2.79 24.64 11.22
C GLU A 626 -3.95 23.66 11.40
N THR A 627 -5.17 24.03 10.97
CA THR A 627 -6.32 23.13 11.01
C THR A 627 -6.16 21.99 10.02
N ILE A 628 -5.64 22.26 8.81
CA ILE A 628 -5.35 21.22 7.81
C ILE A 628 -4.33 20.24 8.38
N ARG A 629 -3.18 20.74 8.86
CA ARG A 629 -2.12 19.94 9.48
C ARG A 629 -2.66 19.06 10.62
N LYS A 630 -3.27 19.66 11.64
CA LYS A 630 -3.77 18.91 12.81
C LYS A 630 -4.85 17.89 12.43
N THR A 631 -5.75 18.24 11.52
CA THR A 631 -6.82 17.33 11.09
C THR A 631 -6.27 16.14 10.31
N LEU A 632 -5.31 16.34 9.40
CA LEU A 632 -4.71 15.27 8.62
C LEU A 632 -3.86 14.33 9.48
N CYS A 633 -3.01 14.88 10.34
CA CYS A 633 -2.25 14.08 11.30
C CYS A 633 -3.18 13.26 12.20
N LEU A 634 -4.20 13.90 12.79
CA LEU A 634 -5.17 13.20 13.64
C LEU A 634 -5.92 12.10 12.87
N LYS A 635 -6.30 12.34 11.62
CA LYS A 635 -6.91 11.32 10.76
C LYS A 635 -5.98 10.13 10.54
N GLY A 636 -4.69 10.39 10.27
CA GLY A 636 -3.66 9.35 10.14
C GLY A 636 -3.56 8.51 11.42
N TRP A 637 -3.53 9.15 12.58
CA TRP A 637 -3.42 8.48 13.87
C TRP A 637 -4.67 7.68 14.24
N LEU A 638 -5.86 8.23 14.05
CA LEU A 638 -7.13 7.54 14.33
C LEU A 638 -7.36 6.34 13.41
N ARG A 639 -6.92 6.39 12.15
CA ARG A 639 -6.97 5.23 11.24
C ARG A 639 -6.08 4.08 11.73
N CYS A 640 -4.94 4.40 12.32
CA CYS A 640 -4.04 3.40 12.89
C CYS A 640 -4.57 2.84 14.21
N GLN A 641 -5.03 3.69 15.12
CA GLN A 641 -5.63 3.27 16.38
C GLN A 641 -6.89 2.43 16.17
N ASN A 642 -7.76 2.78 15.21
CA ASN A 642 -8.92 1.96 14.91
C ASN A 642 -8.54 0.57 14.40
N LYS A 643 -7.38 0.36 13.77
CA LYS A 643 -6.90 -1.00 13.46
C LYS A 643 -6.47 -1.76 14.71
N GLN A 644 -5.83 -1.09 15.66
CA GLN A 644 -5.34 -1.71 16.91
C GLN A 644 -6.48 -1.96 17.90
N VAL A 645 -7.37 -0.99 18.10
CA VAL A 645 -8.62 -1.14 18.84
C VAL A 645 -9.50 -2.19 18.14
N PHE A 646 -9.60 -2.22 16.81
CA PHE A 646 -10.32 -3.29 16.11
C PHE A 646 -9.64 -4.66 16.29
N LYS A 647 -8.31 -4.75 16.33
CA LYS A 647 -7.57 -5.97 16.68
C LYS A 647 -7.85 -6.39 18.13
N GLU A 648 -7.86 -5.45 19.07
CA GLU A 648 -8.17 -5.68 20.49
C GLU A 648 -9.61 -6.15 20.68
N TYR A 649 -10.59 -5.44 20.10
CA TYR A 649 -12.01 -5.84 20.09
C TYR A 649 -12.22 -7.21 19.41
N ALA A 650 -11.54 -7.48 18.30
CA ALA A 650 -11.58 -8.80 17.66
C ALA A 650 -10.94 -9.88 18.54
N SER A 651 -9.84 -9.56 19.25
CA SER A 651 -9.15 -10.49 20.14
C SER A 651 -9.94 -10.76 21.43
N GLU A 652 -10.61 -9.77 22.00
CA GLU A 652 -11.49 -9.90 23.17
C GLU A 652 -12.76 -10.67 22.80
N ALA A 653 -13.33 -10.44 21.61
CA ALA A 653 -14.45 -11.22 21.11
C ALA A 653 -14.09 -12.69 20.83
N ILE A 654 -12.81 -12.99 20.57
CA ILE A 654 -12.29 -14.36 20.42
C ILE A 654 -12.01 -14.98 21.79
N LYS A 655 -11.42 -14.24 22.75
CA LYS A 655 -11.19 -14.70 24.13
C LYS A 655 -12.50 -14.96 24.88
N GLY A 656 -13.51 -14.12 24.71
CA GLY A 656 -14.85 -14.31 25.29
C GLY A 656 -15.60 -15.53 24.74
N LYS A 657 -15.19 -16.08 23.60
CA LYS A 657 -15.74 -17.32 23.03
C LYS A 657 -14.97 -18.59 23.41
N MET A 658 -13.75 -18.46 23.94
CA MET A 658 -12.95 -19.60 24.41
C MET A 658 -12.94 -19.75 25.94
N GLY A 659 -13.51 -18.82 26.69
CA GLY A 659 -13.60 -18.86 28.16
C GLY A 659 -14.92 -19.41 28.73
N GLY A 660 -15.79 -20.00 27.91
CA GLY A 660 -17.08 -20.54 28.36
C GLY A 660 -17.19 -22.04 28.15
N GLY A 661 -16.84 -22.82 29.17
CA GLY A 661 -17.18 -24.25 29.24
C GLY A 661 -16.07 -25.17 29.75
N VAL A 662 -15.66 -25.01 31.01
CA VAL A 662 -15.32 -26.16 31.86
C VAL A 662 -15.99 -25.90 33.21
N ASP A 663 -17.24 -26.35 33.30
CA ASP A 663 -17.82 -26.98 34.48
C ASP A 663 -18.77 -28.08 33.97
#